data_AF-A0A7C3RDV2-F1
#
_entry.id   AF-A0A7C3RDV2-F1
#
_cell.length_a   1.000
_cell.length_b   1.000
_cell.length_c   1.000
_cell.angle_alpha   90.00
_cell.angle_beta   90.00
_cell.angle_gamma   90.00
#
_symmetry.space_group_name_H-M   'P 1'
#
loop_
_entity.id
_entity.type
_entity.pdbx_description
1 polymer ?
#
loop_
_entity_poly.entity_id
_entity_poly.type
_entity_poly.pdbx_seq_one_letter_code
_entity_poly.pdbx_strand_id
1 'polypeptide(L)'
;MSKATKRRPCPATQRQISAAECGANRISRYNCPATCPFNPFSPAQYDTFLQVEAAVMRKSLDWFLDSSPDRAQRVRELAQIADKSDIELEAYELAEIYYKRDTSGRTCAERWAAAGFPTLNNDERVVQRATMQLRLRLIEVHRVLDDLLIEAVDLLEADPKPFLICDRALAARACRFTTVVGWFFPLPYYWRLFGFALPVSEYGPCAPQEAVEEIVRHLGGPAERDAWAEWFALNLARFAAALEAVARARQEQMFAGMDAEFGKAVYELRAPFATCRDALDAIPAVALDDLTDVEGNEGFAEARVWFDESAEFAPATQTTRPVLGRVLLGQTHWRLEAMGAERFVQLRTQFERELGDRVRFSGEAVENLTAHLKSKEPTYDRALVPPRLLEQPMKIVLFSSRVASTAPADSPAQLESDYAAELDRAWLDQSVPALNGQTPRQAAHDPALRPKLIRLLKDRVRRVDKRNLETGSSVDINWLLKELGAHEIIFDPPPPRAAPQPADDEVEDDNQYAIADELEPWPPLPPRPFTKEEALERLLASLTAFETLEEAIDAMAAAGGVFVDDVRTVIGNLLTDDEHMVLESYLVRVWFAFVPPGCYGPNIELEDLQSALGQQLEALASAAKGGEETINRFLLEQGSQRAMVRVLAAELIQDWDSILPRHKNSEENGVLAVVILKAVIELLDARCREK
;
A
#
# COMPACT_ATOMS: atom_id res chain seq x y z
N MET A 1 -11.11 -21.07 52.63
CA MET A 1 -11.59 -22.09 51.68
C MET A 1 -10.51 -22.33 50.64
N SER A 2 -9.93 -23.55 50.56
CA SER A 2 -8.80 -23.85 49.68
C SER A 2 -9.22 -23.87 48.21
N LYS A 3 -8.56 -23.09 47.36
CA LYS A 3 -8.62 -23.25 45.90
C LYS A 3 -8.06 -24.63 45.57
N ALA A 4 -8.92 -25.64 45.43
CA ALA A 4 -8.52 -26.95 44.92
C ALA A 4 -7.78 -26.72 43.60
N THR A 5 -6.50 -27.06 43.57
CA THR A 5 -5.63 -26.85 42.41
C THR A 5 -6.20 -27.70 41.28
N LYS A 6 -6.92 -27.07 40.33
CA LYS A 6 -7.52 -27.76 39.18
C LYS A 6 -6.41 -28.54 38.47
N ARG A 7 -6.42 -29.87 38.64
CA ARG A 7 -5.54 -30.78 37.90
C ARG A 7 -6.17 -31.02 36.54
N ARG A 8 -5.33 -31.09 35.50
CA ARG A 8 -5.75 -31.29 34.11
C ARG A 8 -5.08 -32.53 33.53
N PRO A 9 -5.79 -33.28 32.66
CA PRO A 9 -5.18 -34.40 31.94
C PRO A 9 -4.08 -33.86 31.02
N CYS A 10 -2.87 -34.38 31.15
CA CYS A 10 -1.76 -34.02 30.29
C CYS A 10 -1.53 -35.11 29.24
N PRO A 11 -1.67 -34.81 27.94
CA PRO A 11 -1.46 -35.81 26.89
C PRO A 11 0.01 -36.28 26.79
N ALA A 12 0.97 -35.42 27.16
CA ALA A 12 2.39 -35.74 27.09
C ALA A 12 2.87 -36.74 28.17
N THR A 13 2.26 -36.67 29.37
CA THR A 13 2.65 -37.52 30.51
C THR A 13 1.61 -38.58 30.84
N GLN A 14 0.46 -38.55 30.16
CA GLN A 14 -0.70 -39.44 30.37
C GLN A 14 -1.21 -39.46 31.83
N ARG A 15 -0.99 -38.37 32.59
CA ARG A 15 -1.45 -38.22 33.98
C ARG A 15 -2.07 -36.85 34.23
N GLN A 16 -2.74 -36.75 35.38
CA GLN A 16 -3.30 -35.50 35.89
C GLN A 16 -2.18 -34.64 36.49
N ILE A 17 -1.97 -33.43 35.97
CA ILE A 17 -0.94 -32.49 36.43
C ILE A 17 -1.56 -31.14 36.80
N SER A 18 -0.88 -30.37 37.65
CA SER A 18 -1.31 -29.01 37.95
C SER A 18 -1.00 -28.05 36.79
N ALA A 19 -1.66 -26.89 36.76
CA ALA A 19 -1.34 -25.84 35.78
C ALA A 19 0.11 -25.34 35.94
N ALA A 20 0.60 -25.17 37.17
CA ALA A 20 1.97 -24.76 37.48
C ALA A 20 3.00 -25.78 36.97
N GLU A 21 2.74 -27.07 37.18
CA GLU A 21 3.61 -28.14 36.69
C GLU A 21 3.65 -28.17 35.15
N CYS A 22 2.49 -28.00 34.50
CA CYS A 22 2.43 -27.92 33.05
C CYS A 22 3.19 -26.71 32.51
N GLY A 23 2.98 -25.52 33.08
CA GLY A 23 3.70 -24.30 32.68
C GLY A 23 5.22 -24.43 32.86
N ALA A 24 5.68 -25.10 33.92
CA ALA A 24 7.12 -25.25 34.19
C ALA A 24 7.84 -26.27 33.28
N ASN A 25 7.12 -27.14 32.55
CA ASN A 25 7.72 -28.28 31.85
C ASN A 25 7.25 -28.46 30.39
N ARG A 26 6.17 -27.79 29.94
CA ARG A 26 5.64 -27.96 28.58
C ARG A 26 6.70 -27.58 27.54
N ILE A 27 6.84 -28.41 26.50
CA ILE A 27 7.84 -28.35 25.43
C ILE A 27 9.31 -28.48 25.86
N SER A 28 9.70 -27.88 26.99
CA SER A 28 11.09 -27.95 27.47
C SER A 28 11.47 -29.32 28.02
N ARG A 29 10.55 -29.99 28.71
CA ARG A 29 10.77 -31.33 29.31
C ARG A 29 9.69 -32.33 28.93
N TYR A 30 8.49 -31.86 28.65
CA TYR A 30 7.38 -32.67 28.18
C TYR A 30 7.28 -32.56 26.66
N ASN A 31 7.26 -33.72 25.99
CA ASN A 31 6.97 -33.81 24.56
C ASN A 31 5.47 -33.59 24.33
N CYS A 32 5.02 -32.33 24.44
CA CYS A 32 3.64 -31.99 24.17
C CYS A 32 3.30 -32.32 22.71
N PRO A 33 2.07 -32.77 22.40
CA PRO A 33 1.60 -32.87 21.02
C PRO A 33 1.05 -31.53 20.52
N ALA A 34 0.99 -31.38 19.19
CA ALA A 34 0.40 -30.21 18.52
C ALA A 34 -1.09 -30.03 18.86
N THR A 35 -1.79 -31.10 19.24
CA THR A 35 -3.21 -31.08 19.60
C THR A 35 -3.48 -30.72 21.06
N CYS A 36 -2.44 -30.43 21.86
CA CYS A 36 -2.60 -30.09 23.27
C CYS A 36 -3.23 -28.68 23.42
N PRO A 37 -4.41 -28.54 24.05
CA PRO A 37 -5.10 -27.25 24.18
C PRO A 37 -4.42 -26.29 25.17
N PHE A 38 -3.36 -26.73 25.85
CA PHE A 38 -2.58 -25.92 26.78
C PHE A 38 -1.14 -25.69 26.31
N ASN A 39 -0.84 -26.05 25.05
CA ASN A 39 0.46 -25.85 24.46
C ASN A 39 0.44 -24.56 23.61
N PRO A 40 1.08 -23.46 24.07
CA PRO A 40 1.04 -22.20 23.33
C PRO A 40 1.66 -22.32 21.94
N PHE A 41 2.61 -23.25 21.77
CA PHE A 41 3.30 -23.49 20.50
C PHE A 41 2.51 -24.35 19.51
N SER A 42 1.24 -24.68 19.79
CA SER A 42 0.38 -25.32 18.80
C SER A 42 -0.24 -24.29 17.87
N PRO A 43 -0.48 -24.61 16.57
CA PRO A 43 -1.18 -23.69 15.68
C PRO A 43 -2.53 -23.21 16.23
N ALA A 44 -3.27 -24.10 16.91
CA ALA A 44 -4.55 -23.77 17.55
C ALA A 44 -4.46 -22.86 18.79
N GLN A 45 -3.25 -22.47 19.21
CA GLN A 45 -3.01 -21.55 20.33
C GLN A 45 -2.15 -20.35 19.89
N TYR A 46 -2.20 -20.00 18.60
CA TYR A 46 -1.38 -18.95 18.00
C TYR A 46 -1.48 -17.60 18.73
N ASP A 47 -2.67 -17.15 19.12
CA ASP A 47 -2.82 -15.88 19.88
C ASP A 47 -2.12 -15.92 21.24
N THR A 48 -2.13 -17.09 21.90
CA THR A 48 -1.37 -17.26 23.15
C THR A 48 0.13 -17.22 22.86
N PHE A 49 0.58 -17.82 21.75
CA PHE A 49 1.98 -17.72 21.32
C PHE A 49 2.39 -16.26 21.07
N LEU A 50 1.57 -15.44 20.38
CA LEU A 50 1.87 -14.03 20.14
C LEU A 50 2.08 -13.24 21.44
N GLN A 51 1.28 -13.52 22.48
CA GLN A 51 1.49 -12.92 23.80
C GLN A 51 2.84 -13.31 24.43
N VAL A 52 3.28 -14.57 24.26
CA VAL A 52 4.59 -15.03 24.73
C VAL A 52 5.70 -14.37 23.91
N GLU A 53 5.56 -14.29 22.59
CA GLU A 53 6.52 -13.66 21.68
C GLU A 53 6.70 -12.18 22.00
N ALA A 54 5.63 -11.40 22.10
CA ALA A 54 5.67 -9.98 22.46
C ALA A 54 6.32 -9.76 23.84
N ALA A 55 6.04 -10.62 24.82
CA ALA A 55 6.69 -10.56 26.12
C ALA A 55 8.20 -10.84 26.03
N VAL A 56 8.62 -11.76 25.17
CA VAL A 56 10.04 -12.08 24.94
C VAL A 56 10.74 -10.94 24.23
N MET A 57 10.14 -10.36 23.19
CA MET A 57 10.72 -9.23 22.44
C MET A 57 11.00 -8.04 23.35
N ARG A 58 10.00 -7.60 24.12
CA ARG A 58 10.16 -6.53 25.11
C ARG A 58 11.26 -6.83 26.14
N LYS A 59 11.26 -8.02 26.74
CA LYS A 59 12.28 -8.40 27.73
C LYS A 59 13.68 -8.54 27.10
N SER A 60 13.77 -8.88 25.82
CA SER A 60 15.04 -8.93 25.07
C SER A 60 15.62 -7.53 24.93
N LEU A 61 14.77 -6.56 24.58
CA LEU A 61 15.16 -5.16 24.50
C LEU A 61 15.55 -4.60 25.88
N ASP A 62 14.78 -4.88 26.92
CA ASP A 62 15.12 -4.49 28.30
C ASP A 62 16.49 -5.03 28.72
N TRP A 63 16.74 -6.32 28.45
CA TRP A 63 18.04 -6.94 28.75
C TRP A 63 19.19 -6.31 27.93
N PHE A 64 18.96 -6.02 26.64
CA PHE A 64 19.95 -5.33 25.82
C PHE A 64 20.31 -3.95 26.37
N LEU A 65 19.30 -3.17 26.78
CA LEU A 65 19.49 -1.85 27.36
C LEU A 65 20.16 -1.91 28.74
N ASP A 66 19.76 -2.85 29.61
CA ASP A 66 20.33 -3.02 30.94
C ASP A 66 21.76 -3.56 30.93
N SER A 67 22.11 -4.36 29.91
CA SER A 67 23.47 -4.89 29.74
C SER A 67 24.39 -3.94 28.96
N SER A 68 23.87 -2.82 28.46
CA SER A 68 24.65 -1.83 27.73
C SER A 68 25.44 -0.90 28.68
N PRO A 69 26.72 -0.60 28.39
CA PRO A 69 27.52 0.33 29.22
C PRO A 69 26.95 1.75 29.31
N ASP A 70 26.28 2.23 28.26
CA ASP A 70 25.60 3.53 28.22
C ASP A 70 24.15 3.36 27.74
N ARG A 71 23.26 3.05 28.69
CA ARG A 71 21.83 2.89 28.45
C ARG A 71 21.19 4.16 27.86
N ALA A 72 21.58 5.34 28.33
CA ALA A 72 20.97 6.60 27.91
C ALA A 72 21.30 6.91 26.44
N GLN A 73 22.53 6.62 26.00
CA GLN A 73 22.88 6.72 24.59
C GLN A 73 22.08 5.73 23.74
N ARG A 74 21.99 4.45 24.14
CA ARG A 74 21.26 3.44 23.36
C ARG A 74 19.77 3.74 23.21
N VAL A 75 19.13 4.27 24.25
CA VAL A 75 17.74 4.72 24.16
C VAL A 75 17.57 5.86 23.15
N ARG A 76 18.50 6.83 23.13
CA ARG A 76 18.46 7.91 22.12
C ARG A 76 18.69 7.39 20.70
N GLU A 77 19.60 6.43 20.51
CA GLU A 77 19.83 5.79 19.20
C GLU A 77 18.57 5.08 18.71
N LEU A 78 17.90 4.29 19.56
CA LEU A 78 16.67 3.59 19.20
C LEU A 78 15.55 4.57 18.83
N ALA A 79 15.34 5.63 19.62
CA ALA A 79 14.33 6.66 19.31
C ALA A 79 14.59 7.31 17.94
N GLN A 80 15.84 7.68 17.65
CA GLN A 80 16.21 8.28 16.36
C GLN A 80 16.04 7.35 15.15
N ILE A 81 16.09 6.04 15.36
CA ILE A 81 15.86 5.05 14.30
C ILE A 81 14.36 4.81 14.14
N ALA A 82 13.62 4.69 15.25
CA ALA A 82 12.17 4.57 15.26
C ALA A 82 11.49 5.73 14.52
N ASP A 83 11.97 6.97 14.71
CA ASP A 83 11.47 8.16 14.02
C ASP A 83 11.64 8.11 12.48
N LYS A 84 12.46 7.21 11.95
CA LYS A 84 12.74 7.10 10.51
C LYS A 84 11.99 5.96 9.84
N SER A 85 12.00 4.78 10.46
CA SER A 85 11.46 3.57 9.85
C SER A 85 11.44 2.39 10.84
N ASP A 86 10.29 1.71 10.91
CA ASP A 86 10.15 0.46 11.66
C ASP A 86 11.07 -0.65 11.14
N ILE A 87 11.28 -0.71 9.83
CA ILE A 87 12.20 -1.66 9.18
C ILE A 87 13.63 -1.44 9.68
N GLU A 88 14.07 -0.18 9.82
CA GLU A 88 15.40 0.12 10.36
C GLU A 88 15.50 -0.24 11.84
N LEU A 89 14.45 -0.01 12.62
CA LEU A 89 14.41 -0.34 14.05
C LEU A 89 14.53 -1.84 14.27
N GLU A 90 13.68 -2.64 13.61
CA GLU A 90 13.71 -4.10 13.70
C GLU A 90 15.04 -4.68 13.20
N ALA A 91 15.59 -4.14 12.11
CA ALA A 91 16.92 -4.54 11.62
C ALA A 91 18.01 -4.26 12.66
N TYR A 92 17.95 -3.11 13.33
CA TYR A 92 18.89 -2.75 14.39
C TYR A 92 18.78 -3.70 15.60
N GLU A 93 17.57 -3.98 16.07
CA GLU A 93 17.33 -4.89 17.20
C GLU A 93 17.81 -6.31 16.90
N LEU A 94 17.46 -6.83 15.72
CA LEU A 94 17.93 -8.12 15.23
C LEU A 94 19.46 -8.19 15.28
N ALA A 95 20.14 -7.17 14.74
CA ALA A 95 21.58 -7.10 14.68
C ALA A 95 22.21 -7.08 16.08
N GLU A 96 21.79 -6.16 16.94
CA GLU A 96 22.38 -5.97 18.28
C GLU A 96 22.11 -7.15 19.22
N ILE A 97 20.91 -7.75 19.14
CA ILE A 97 20.52 -8.80 20.07
C ILE A 97 21.06 -10.16 19.64
N TYR A 98 20.98 -10.50 18.36
CA TYR A 98 21.17 -11.87 17.86
C TYR A 98 22.43 -12.09 17.02
N TYR A 99 23.05 -11.05 16.44
CA TYR A 99 24.19 -11.22 15.52
C TYR A 99 25.49 -10.55 15.98
N LYS A 100 25.44 -9.33 16.51
CA LYS A 100 26.63 -8.60 16.96
C LYS A 100 27.25 -9.31 18.15
N ARG A 101 28.53 -9.65 18.01
CA ARG A 101 29.34 -10.31 19.04
C ARG A 101 30.18 -9.30 19.79
N ASP A 102 30.24 -9.45 21.10
CA ASP A 102 31.14 -8.68 21.95
C ASP A 102 32.60 -9.19 21.88
N THR A 103 33.46 -8.61 22.72
CA THR A 103 34.88 -9.00 22.83
C THR A 103 35.08 -10.43 23.33
N SER A 104 34.06 -11.06 23.94
CA SER A 104 34.06 -12.47 24.33
C SER A 104 33.54 -13.40 23.23
N GLY A 105 33.20 -12.85 22.06
CA GLY A 105 32.64 -13.58 20.94
C GLY A 105 31.18 -13.96 21.12
N ARG A 106 30.46 -13.37 22.09
CA ARG A 106 29.06 -13.71 22.39
C ARG A 106 28.09 -12.62 21.97
N THR A 107 26.92 -13.03 21.50
CA THR A 107 25.80 -12.13 21.22
C THR A 107 25.06 -11.74 22.50
N CYS A 108 24.21 -10.71 22.45
CA CYS A 108 23.44 -10.29 23.62
C CYS A 108 22.52 -11.41 24.13
N ALA A 109 21.84 -12.11 23.21
CA ALA A 109 21.02 -13.27 23.53
C ALA A 109 21.83 -14.43 24.14
N GLU A 110 23.04 -14.71 23.64
CA GLU A 110 23.94 -15.73 24.20
C GLU A 110 24.40 -15.38 25.61
N ARG A 111 24.69 -14.10 25.89
CA ARG A 111 24.99 -13.63 27.25
C ARG A 111 23.79 -13.81 28.18
N TRP A 112 22.59 -13.48 27.71
CA TRP A 112 21.36 -13.66 28.49
C TRP A 112 21.11 -15.13 28.82
N ALA A 113 21.35 -16.01 27.85
CA ALA A 113 21.28 -17.46 28.02
C ALA A 113 22.29 -17.97 29.05
N ALA A 114 23.53 -17.47 29.00
CA ALA A 114 24.57 -17.83 29.97
C ALA A 114 24.24 -17.37 31.40
N ALA A 115 23.51 -16.25 31.55
CA ALA A 115 22.96 -15.80 32.83
C ALA A 115 21.74 -16.60 33.30
N GLY A 116 21.27 -17.58 32.51
CA GLY A 116 20.14 -18.44 32.84
C GLY A 116 18.77 -17.84 32.53
N PHE A 117 18.69 -16.83 31.64
CA PHE A 117 17.47 -16.11 31.31
C PHE A 117 16.72 -15.59 32.56
N PRO A 118 17.34 -14.71 33.35
CA PRO A 118 16.63 -14.04 34.45
C PRO A 118 15.34 -13.42 33.92
N THR A 119 14.29 -13.42 34.75
CA THR A 119 12.93 -12.90 34.46
C THR A 119 12.08 -13.66 33.43
N LEU A 120 12.67 -14.58 32.65
CA LEU A 120 11.91 -15.40 31.72
C LEU A 120 11.25 -16.62 32.40
N ASN A 121 9.98 -16.84 32.11
CA ASN A 121 9.27 -18.07 32.44
C ASN A 121 9.64 -19.21 31.45
N ASN A 122 9.10 -20.42 31.64
CA ASN A 122 9.46 -21.56 30.79
C ASN A 122 9.17 -21.36 29.29
N ASP A 123 7.98 -20.84 28.95
CA ASP A 123 7.59 -20.70 27.54
C ASP A 123 8.37 -19.58 26.87
N GLU A 124 8.58 -18.48 27.58
CA GLU A 124 9.44 -17.39 27.14
C GLU A 124 10.88 -17.87 26.88
N ARG A 125 11.42 -18.77 27.72
CA ARG A 125 12.74 -19.39 27.48
C ARG A 125 12.76 -20.33 26.27
N VAL A 126 11.64 -20.99 25.97
CA VAL A 126 11.53 -21.83 24.76
C VAL A 126 11.57 -20.95 23.52
N VAL A 127 10.78 -19.86 23.50
CA VAL A 127 10.81 -18.88 22.40
C VAL A 127 12.20 -18.29 22.26
N GLN A 128 12.80 -17.76 23.33
CA GLN A 128 14.11 -17.12 23.25
C GLN A 128 15.19 -18.05 22.69
N ARG A 129 15.19 -19.33 23.10
CA ARG A 129 16.11 -20.34 22.54
C ARG A 129 15.82 -20.69 21.08
N ALA A 130 14.57 -20.62 20.67
CA ALA A 130 14.18 -20.80 19.27
C ALA A 130 14.67 -19.60 18.45
N THR A 131 14.42 -18.36 18.90
CA THR A 131 14.89 -17.12 18.26
C THR A 131 16.41 -17.04 18.19
N MET A 132 17.15 -17.61 19.15
CA MET A 132 18.61 -17.75 19.02
C MET A 132 19.07 -18.65 17.85
N GLN A 133 18.14 -19.33 17.16
CA GLN A 133 18.39 -20.16 15.98
C GLN A 133 17.83 -19.51 14.70
N LEU A 134 17.66 -18.18 14.68
CA LEU A 134 17.26 -17.43 13.50
C LEU A 134 18.08 -17.81 12.27
N ARG A 135 17.39 -18.01 11.15
CA ARG A 135 17.96 -18.31 9.84
C ARG A 135 17.43 -17.33 8.83
N LEU A 136 18.34 -16.78 8.04
CA LEU A 136 17.98 -16.08 6.83
C LEU A 136 17.43 -17.11 5.83
N ARG A 137 16.23 -16.89 5.31
CA ARG A 137 15.65 -17.77 4.28
C ARG A 137 15.04 -16.92 3.17
N LEU A 138 15.13 -17.42 1.94
CA LEU A 138 14.39 -16.92 0.79
C LEU A 138 13.28 -17.91 0.51
N ILE A 139 12.08 -17.66 1.03
CA ILE A 139 11.00 -18.64 0.93
C ILE A 139 10.18 -18.43 -0.34
N GLU A 140 9.76 -19.51 -0.97
CA GLU A 140 8.72 -19.53 -2.00
C GLU A 140 7.49 -20.26 -1.45
N VAL A 141 6.35 -19.59 -1.44
CA VAL A 141 5.09 -20.18 -0.97
C VAL A 141 4.55 -21.17 -1.99
N HIS A 142 4.27 -22.40 -1.58
CA HIS A 142 3.65 -23.42 -2.43
C HIS A 142 2.15 -23.50 -2.18
N ARG A 143 1.72 -23.47 -0.92
CA ARG A 143 0.31 -23.52 -0.53
C ARG A 143 0.02 -22.56 0.60
N VAL A 144 -1.12 -21.89 0.52
CA VAL A 144 -1.72 -21.24 1.70
C VAL A 144 -2.81 -22.19 2.20
N LEU A 145 -2.66 -22.70 3.42
CA LEU A 145 -3.53 -23.74 3.95
C LEU A 145 -4.77 -23.13 4.63
N ASP A 146 -4.57 -22.04 5.37
CA ASP A 146 -5.59 -21.27 6.05
C ASP A 146 -5.09 -19.83 6.28
N ASP A 147 -5.75 -19.08 7.18
CA ASP A 147 -5.42 -17.70 7.55
C ASP A 147 -4.18 -17.58 8.45
N LEU A 148 -3.54 -18.70 8.81
CA LEU A 148 -2.35 -18.74 9.67
C LEU A 148 -1.20 -19.54 9.05
N LEU A 149 -1.49 -20.65 8.38
CA LEU A 149 -0.53 -21.65 7.96
C LEU A 149 -0.23 -21.60 6.46
N ILE A 150 1.06 -21.63 6.18
CA ILE A 150 1.61 -21.61 4.82
C ILE A 150 2.60 -22.76 4.69
N GLU A 151 2.56 -23.47 3.56
CA GLU A 151 3.61 -24.41 3.16
C GLU A 151 4.53 -23.73 2.17
N ALA A 152 5.83 -23.70 2.47
CA ALA A 152 6.84 -23.04 1.66
C ALA A 152 8.12 -23.88 1.56
N VAL A 153 8.97 -23.53 0.60
CA VAL A 153 10.33 -24.07 0.45
C VAL A 153 11.35 -22.93 0.57
N ASP A 154 12.58 -23.24 1.01
CA ASP A 154 13.66 -22.27 1.05
C ASP A 154 14.54 -22.37 -0.20
N LEU A 155 14.50 -21.35 -1.05
CA LEU A 155 15.26 -21.25 -2.29
C LEU A 155 16.77 -21.07 -2.06
N LEU A 156 17.21 -20.75 -0.84
CA LEU A 156 18.64 -20.70 -0.51
C LEU A 156 19.23 -22.10 -0.27
N GLU A 157 18.39 -23.10 0.03
CA GLU A 157 18.82 -24.50 0.20
C GLU A 157 19.08 -25.16 -1.17
N ALA A 158 20.10 -26.02 -1.23
CA ALA A 158 20.44 -26.73 -2.47
C ALA A 158 19.38 -27.79 -2.88
N ASP A 159 18.68 -28.34 -1.89
CA ASP A 159 17.56 -29.29 -2.06
C ASP A 159 16.37 -28.80 -1.21
N PRO A 160 15.58 -27.83 -1.72
CA PRO A 160 14.52 -27.19 -0.96
C PRO A 160 13.45 -28.20 -0.53
N LYS A 161 13.23 -28.34 0.79
CA LYS A 161 12.19 -29.19 1.35
C LYS A 161 11.01 -28.37 1.85
N PRO A 162 9.76 -28.81 1.62
CA PRO A 162 8.59 -28.14 2.17
C PRO A 162 8.62 -28.11 3.70
N PHE A 163 8.26 -26.96 4.26
CA PHE A 163 8.03 -26.79 5.69
C PHE A 163 6.85 -25.85 5.94
N LEU A 164 6.26 -25.98 7.13
CA LEU A 164 5.14 -25.14 7.56
C LEU A 164 5.64 -23.87 8.22
N ILE A 165 5.04 -22.75 7.85
CA ILE A 165 5.17 -21.45 8.49
C ILE A 165 3.83 -21.11 9.12
N CYS A 166 3.84 -20.62 10.36
CA CYS A 166 2.65 -20.10 11.03
C CYS A 166 2.84 -18.60 11.26
N ASP A 167 2.14 -17.79 10.47
CA ASP A 167 2.17 -16.34 10.51
C ASP A 167 0.89 -15.78 9.87
N ARG A 168 0.06 -15.11 10.67
CA ARG A 168 -1.20 -14.50 10.21
C ARG A 168 -0.98 -13.39 9.16
N ALA A 169 -0.01 -12.51 9.38
CA ALA A 169 0.24 -11.36 8.52
C ALA A 169 0.77 -11.79 7.14
N LEU A 170 1.74 -12.71 7.13
CA LEU A 170 2.24 -13.31 5.91
C LEU A 170 1.15 -14.12 5.20
N ALA A 171 0.35 -14.92 5.92
CA ALA A 171 -0.70 -15.74 5.32
C ALA A 171 -1.79 -14.88 4.66
N ALA A 172 -2.14 -13.73 5.27
CA ALA A 172 -3.11 -12.78 4.75
C ALA A 172 -2.72 -12.20 3.38
N ARG A 173 -1.42 -12.02 3.11
CA ARG A 173 -0.90 -11.40 1.87
C ARG A 173 -0.30 -12.41 0.89
N ALA A 174 0.04 -13.62 1.35
CA ALA A 174 0.68 -14.63 0.53
C ALA A 174 -0.30 -15.25 -0.50
N CYS A 175 0.26 -15.51 -1.68
CA CYS A 175 -0.32 -16.25 -2.80
C CYS A 175 0.64 -17.40 -3.18
N ARG A 176 0.21 -18.31 -4.07
CA ARG A 176 1.15 -19.30 -4.61
C ARG A 176 2.30 -18.59 -5.32
N PHE A 177 3.52 -19.06 -5.07
CA PHE A 177 4.79 -18.53 -5.55
C PHE A 177 5.11 -17.09 -5.12
N THR A 178 4.45 -16.59 -4.07
CA THR A 178 4.98 -15.44 -3.33
C THR A 178 6.38 -15.77 -2.84
N THR A 179 7.34 -14.90 -3.16
CA THR A 179 8.73 -15.05 -2.74
C THR A 179 9.12 -13.93 -1.81
N VAL A 180 9.59 -14.25 -0.60
CA VAL A 180 10.02 -13.27 0.40
C VAL A 180 11.34 -13.69 1.03
N VAL A 181 12.19 -12.72 1.36
CA VAL A 181 13.40 -12.93 2.16
C VAL A 181 13.19 -12.38 3.55
N GLY A 182 13.54 -13.17 4.57
CA GLY A 182 13.34 -12.78 5.95
C GLY A 182 14.01 -13.71 6.93
N TRP A 183 13.74 -13.48 8.21
CA TRP A 183 14.33 -14.22 9.31
C TRP A 183 13.33 -15.20 9.91
N PHE A 184 13.69 -16.47 9.98
CA PHE A 184 12.80 -17.52 10.46
C PHE A 184 13.47 -18.33 11.55
N PHE A 185 12.71 -18.72 12.56
CA PHE A 185 13.19 -19.61 13.61
C PHE A 185 12.28 -20.82 13.80
N PRO A 186 12.85 -21.98 14.15
CA PRO A 186 12.09 -23.22 14.28
C PRO A 186 11.37 -23.28 15.64
N LEU A 187 10.05 -23.49 15.60
CA LEU A 187 9.25 -23.92 16.75
C LEU A 187 8.90 -25.42 16.60
N PRO A 188 8.37 -26.08 17.65
CA PRO A 188 8.21 -27.53 17.65
C PRO A 188 7.40 -28.14 16.49
N TYR A 189 6.49 -27.40 15.85
CA TYR A 189 5.65 -27.92 14.76
C TYR A 189 5.63 -27.05 13.50
N TYR A 190 6.22 -25.86 13.54
CA TYR A 190 6.21 -24.91 12.44
C TYR A 190 7.38 -23.94 12.58
N TRP A 191 7.66 -23.20 11.51
CA TRP A 191 8.60 -22.07 11.51
C TRP A 191 7.83 -20.77 11.75
N ARG A 192 8.45 -19.86 12.48
CA ARG A 192 7.92 -18.54 12.77
C ARG A 192 8.77 -17.49 12.07
N LEU A 193 8.13 -16.57 11.37
CA LEU A 193 8.77 -15.35 10.86
C LEU A 193 9.08 -14.42 12.05
N PHE A 194 10.27 -13.85 12.05
CA PHE A 194 10.72 -12.87 13.02
C PHE A 194 10.69 -11.49 12.38
N GLY A 195 9.86 -10.60 12.95
CA GLY A 195 9.65 -9.26 12.37
C GLY A 195 8.97 -9.34 11.02
N PHE A 196 9.52 -8.63 10.03
CA PHE A 196 9.01 -8.62 8.65
C PHE A 196 9.75 -9.55 7.69
N ALA A 197 9.16 -9.74 6.51
CA ALA A 197 9.79 -10.34 5.34
C ALA A 197 9.70 -9.39 4.14
N LEU A 198 10.78 -9.26 3.39
CA LEU A 198 10.85 -8.38 2.23
C LEU A 198 10.41 -9.14 0.97
N PRO A 199 9.46 -8.63 0.18
CA PRO A 199 9.09 -9.25 -1.09
C PRO A 199 10.25 -9.18 -2.08
N VAL A 200 10.57 -10.32 -2.69
CA VAL A 200 11.58 -10.41 -3.75
C VAL A 200 10.89 -10.71 -5.06
N SER A 201 10.89 -9.70 -5.93
CA SER A 201 10.31 -9.80 -7.27
C SER A 201 11.23 -10.55 -8.23
N GLU A 202 10.64 -11.05 -9.30
CA GLU A 202 11.39 -11.55 -10.46
C GLU A 202 11.76 -10.40 -11.39
N TYR A 203 13.04 -10.24 -11.69
CA TYR A 203 13.54 -9.15 -12.54
C TYR A 203 14.01 -9.68 -13.90
N GLY A 204 13.09 -9.75 -14.86
CA GLY A 204 13.39 -10.18 -16.23
C GLY A 204 14.01 -11.58 -16.28
N PRO A 205 15.29 -11.74 -16.69
CA PRO A 205 15.95 -13.04 -16.71
C PRO A 205 16.40 -13.53 -15.33
N CYS A 206 16.46 -12.68 -14.30
CA CYS A 206 17.04 -13.03 -12.99
C CYS A 206 15.98 -13.64 -12.06
N ALA A 207 16.15 -14.90 -11.67
CA ALA A 207 15.29 -15.57 -10.68
C ALA A 207 15.43 -14.89 -9.31
N PRO A 208 14.48 -15.07 -8.36
CA PRO A 208 14.52 -14.37 -7.08
C PRO A 208 15.84 -14.57 -6.31
N GLN A 209 16.36 -15.79 -6.28
CA GLN A 209 17.67 -16.11 -5.67
C GLN A 209 18.83 -15.35 -6.34
N GLU A 210 18.82 -15.22 -7.67
CA GLU A 210 19.86 -14.49 -8.41
C GLU A 210 19.73 -12.98 -8.18
N ALA A 211 18.50 -12.47 -8.00
CA ALA A 211 18.27 -11.08 -7.64
C ALA A 211 18.84 -10.75 -6.26
N VAL A 212 18.61 -11.63 -5.27
CA VAL A 212 19.20 -11.48 -3.94
C VAL A 212 20.74 -11.54 -4.04
N GLU A 213 21.30 -12.53 -4.73
CA GLU A 213 22.75 -12.65 -4.94
C GLU A 213 23.35 -11.40 -5.57
N GLU A 214 22.69 -10.86 -6.59
CA GLU A 214 23.16 -9.70 -7.33
C GLU A 214 23.14 -8.43 -6.47
N ILE A 215 22.10 -8.23 -5.65
CA ILE A 215 22.03 -7.11 -4.70
C ILE A 215 23.11 -7.25 -3.62
N VAL A 216 23.26 -8.43 -3.01
CA VAL A 216 24.30 -8.70 -2.01
C VAL A 216 25.67 -8.37 -2.58
N ARG A 217 25.97 -8.89 -3.78
CA ARG A 217 27.23 -8.65 -4.49
C ARG A 217 27.45 -7.15 -4.77
N HIS A 218 26.42 -6.45 -5.26
CA HIS A 218 26.48 -5.02 -5.58
C HIS A 218 26.71 -4.15 -4.35
N LEU A 219 26.12 -4.50 -3.22
CA LEU A 219 26.28 -3.79 -1.96
C LEU A 219 27.60 -4.10 -1.23
N GLY A 220 28.45 -4.97 -1.79
CA GLY A 220 29.75 -5.35 -1.25
C GLY A 220 29.69 -6.49 -0.24
N GLY A 221 28.65 -7.33 -0.31
CA GLY A 221 28.47 -8.49 0.54
C GLY A 221 29.33 -9.70 0.13
N PRO A 222 29.37 -10.73 1.00
CA PRO A 222 30.19 -11.92 0.79
C PRO A 222 29.66 -12.80 -0.34
N ALA A 223 30.57 -13.45 -1.06
CA ALA A 223 30.23 -14.40 -2.13
C ALA A 223 29.68 -15.73 -1.60
N GLU A 224 30.13 -16.15 -0.42
CA GLU A 224 29.70 -17.41 0.22
C GLU A 224 28.39 -17.20 0.99
N ARG A 225 27.37 -18.00 0.65
CA ARG A 225 26.02 -17.91 1.26
C ARG A 225 26.02 -18.14 2.77
N ASP A 226 26.95 -18.93 3.30
CA ASP A 226 27.03 -19.20 4.75
C ASP A 226 27.34 -17.93 5.56
N ALA A 227 28.00 -16.94 4.95
CA ALA A 227 28.29 -15.64 5.58
C ALA A 227 27.15 -14.62 5.40
N TRP A 228 26.09 -14.95 4.65
CA TRP A 228 25.03 -14.01 4.35
C TRP A 228 24.22 -13.63 5.57
N ALA A 229 23.96 -14.55 6.50
CA ALA A 229 23.14 -14.24 7.67
C ALA A 229 23.74 -13.07 8.47
N GLU A 230 25.02 -13.14 8.83
CA GLU A 230 25.70 -12.07 9.56
C GLU A 230 25.74 -10.76 8.75
N TRP A 231 25.99 -10.85 7.44
CA TRP A 231 25.99 -9.68 6.57
C TRP A 231 24.60 -9.03 6.46
N PHE A 232 23.55 -9.82 6.25
CA PHE A 232 22.16 -9.35 6.15
C PHE A 232 21.72 -8.69 7.44
N ALA A 233 22.02 -9.28 8.61
CA ALA A 233 21.65 -8.69 9.89
C ALA A 233 22.20 -7.27 10.03
N LEU A 234 23.38 -6.99 9.47
CA LEU A 234 24.02 -5.66 9.52
C LEU A 234 23.65 -4.74 8.35
N ASN A 235 23.04 -5.25 7.28
CA ASN A 235 22.80 -4.51 6.03
C ASN A 235 21.34 -4.60 5.55
N LEU A 236 20.40 -5.10 6.37
CA LEU A 236 19.02 -5.36 5.97
C LEU A 236 18.31 -4.10 5.45
N ALA A 237 18.42 -2.98 6.16
CA ALA A 237 17.84 -1.70 5.74
C ALA A 237 18.39 -1.25 4.37
N ARG A 238 19.71 -1.37 4.16
CA ARG A 238 20.36 -1.02 2.88
C ARG A 238 19.96 -1.98 1.76
N PHE A 239 19.75 -3.26 2.09
CA PHE A 239 19.24 -4.26 1.15
C PHE A 239 17.77 -3.98 0.77
N ALA A 240 16.93 -3.62 1.73
CA ALA A 240 15.54 -3.22 1.50
C ALA A 240 15.46 -1.99 0.58
N ALA A 241 16.25 -0.94 0.89
CA ALA A 241 16.36 0.24 0.05
C ALA A 241 16.85 -0.08 -1.38
N ALA A 242 17.72 -1.07 -1.55
CA ALA A 242 18.15 -1.52 -2.87
C ALA A 242 17.04 -2.25 -3.64
N LEU A 243 16.25 -3.11 -2.98
CA LEU A 243 15.07 -3.74 -3.62
C LEU A 243 14.08 -2.69 -4.12
N GLU A 244 13.80 -1.68 -3.31
CA GLU A 244 12.91 -0.58 -3.66
C GLU A 244 13.48 0.27 -4.79
N ALA A 245 14.77 0.63 -4.73
CA ALA A 245 15.44 1.37 -5.78
C ALA A 245 15.43 0.61 -7.12
N VAL A 246 15.61 -0.72 -7.10
CA VAL A 246 15.49 -1.55 -8.31
C VAL A 246 14.07 -1.54 -8.86
N ALA A 247 13.05 -1.67 -7.99
CA ALA A 247 11.65 -1.63 -8.42
C ALA A 247 11.31 -0.28 -9.10
N ARG A 248 11.71 0.83 -8.46
CA ARG A 248 11.52 2.19 -8.98
C ARG A 248 12.29 2.45 -10.28
N ALA A 249 13.55 2.02 -10.35
CA ALA A 249 14.34 2.15 -11.58
C ALA A 249 13.74 1.36 -12.75
N ARG A 250 13.20 0.17 -12.50
CA ARG A 250 12.49 -0.61 -13.53
C ARG A 250 11.16 0.05 -13.93
N GLN A 251 10.44 0.64 -12.99
CA GLN A 251 9.24 1.43 -13.27
C GLN A 251 9.57 2.67 -14.14
N GLU A 252 10.65 3.39 -13.83
CA GLU A 252 11.15 4.51 -14.65
C GLU A 252 11.46 4.06 -16.08
N GLN A 253 12.17 2.93 -16.25
CA GLN A 253 12.45 2.36 -17.59
C GLN A 253 11.20 1.92 -18.33
N MET A 254 10.23 1.36 -17.62
CA MET A 254 8.95 0.92 -18.16
C MET A 254 8.15 2.11 -18.68
N PHE A 255 8.03 3.19 -17.90
CA PHE A 255 7.36 4.41 -18.35
C PHE A 255 8.12 5.15 -19.45
N ALA A 256 9.45 5.16 -19.41
CA ALA A 256 10.27 5.74 -20.47
C ALA A 256 10.11 4.99 -21.81
N GLY A 257 9.82 3.69 -21.77
CA GLY A 257 9.57 2.87 -22.95
C GLY A 257 8.11 2.81 -23.40
N MET A 258 7.18 3.46 -22.68
CA MET A 258 5.75 3.44 -22.97
C MET A 258 5.36 4.56 -23.94
N ASP A 259 4.70 4.20 -25.04
CA ASP A 259 4.09 5.18 -25.95
C ASP A 259 2.75 5.67 -25.38
N ALA A 260 2.82 6.60 -24.42
CA ALA A 260 1.66 7.19 -23.75
C ALA A 260 1.38 8.61 -24.25
N GLU A 261 1.34 8.78 -25.56
CA GLU A 261 0.89 10.01 -26.19
C GLU A 261 -0.56 9.89 -26.62
N PHE A 262 -1.38 10.90 -26.34
CA PHE A 262 -2.74 10.98 -26.86
C PHE A 262 -2.79 12.04 -27.94
N GLY A 263 -2.97 11.59 -29.19
CA GLY A 263 -3.02 12.46 -30.35
C GLY A 263 -4.44 12.86 -30.71
N LYS A 264 -4.64 14.15 -30.99
CA LYS A 264 -5.88 14.73 -31.51
C LYS A 264 -5.59 15.50 -32.79
N ALA A 265 -6.24 15.17 -33.89
CA ALA A 265 -6.16 15.95 -35.14
C ALA A 265 -7.55 16.40 -35.59
N VAL A 266 -7.67 17.66 -36.00
CA VAL A 266 -8.93 18.26 -36.45
C VAL A 266 -8.88 18.54 -37.95
N TYR A 267 -9.96 18.17 -38.63
CA TYR A 267 -10.14 18.33 -40.06
C TYR A 267 -11.43 19.07 -40.36
N GLU A 268 -11.37 20.04 -41.26
CA GLU A 268 -12.55 20.69 -41.82
C GLU A 268 -13.06 19.95 -43.05
N LEU A 269 -14.38 19.92 -43.23
CA LEU A 269 -15.00 19.29 -44.40
C LEU A 269 -14.99 20.23 -45.61
N ARG A 270 -14.49 19.73 -46.75
CA ARG A 270 -14.55 20.40 -48.06
C ARG A 270 -15.63 19.83 -48.97
N ALA A 271 -16.22 18.70 -48.61
CA ALA A 271 -17.38 18.11 -49.25
C ALA A 271 -18.56 18.01 -48.27
N PRO A 272 -19.81 17.83 -48.75
CA PRO A 272 -20.96 17.68 -47.86
C PRO A 272 -20.77 16.53 -46.87
N PHE A 273 -21.25 16.72 -45.63
CA PHE A 273 -21.12 15.76 -44.53
C PHE A 273 -21.48 14.32 -44.94
N ALA A 274 -22.63 14.14 -45.60
CA ALA A 274 -23.09 12.83 -46.05
C ALA A 274 -22.09 12.16 -47.01
N THR A 275 -21.48 12.91 -47.93
CA THR A 275 -20.48 12.38 -48.87
C THR A 275 -19.19 11.96 -48.16
N CYS A 276 -18.75 12.72 -47.16
CA CYS A 276 -17.59 12.34 -46.36
C CYS A 276 -17.89 11.12 -45.50
N ARG A 277 -19.07 11.09 -44.84
CA ARG A 277 -19.53 9.98 -44.00
C ARG A 277 -19.64 8.69 -44.79
N ASP A 278 -20.29 8.71 -45.95
CA ASP A 278 -20.45 7.51 -46.79
C ASP A 278 -19.09 6.99 -47.30
N ALA A 279 -18.10 7.88 -47.52
CA ALA A 279 -16.75 7.48 -47.88
C ALA A 279 -16.00 6.81 -46.71
N LEU A 280 -16.19 7.31 -45.49
CA LEU A 280 -15.62 6.72 -44.28
C LEU A 280 -16.27 5.35 -43.98
N ASP A 281 -17.60 5.26 -44.09
CA ASP A 281 -18.38 4.04 -43.84
C ASP A 281 -18.11 2.93 -44.87
N ALA A 282 -17.56 3.27 -46.05
CA ALA A 282 -17.17 2.29 -47.06
C ALA A 282 -15.87 1.54 -46.70
N ILE A 283 -15.12 1.98 -45.68
CA ILE A 283 -13.85 1.39 -45.27
C ILE A 283 -14.13 0.16 -44.38
N PRO A 284 -13.68 -1.05 -44.75
CA PRO A 284 -13.98 -2.28 -43.98
C PRO A 284 -13.46 -2.27 -42.53
N ALA A 285 -12.36 -1.56 -42.28
CA ALA A 285 -11.75 -1.41 -40.96
C ALA A 285 -12.49 -0.41 -40.04
N VAL A 286 -13.52 0.29 -40.54
CA VAL A 286 -14.27 1.30 -39.78
C VAL A 286 -15.65 0.75 -39.39
N ALA A 287 -16.08 1.02 -38.16
CA ALA A 287 -17.41 0.68 -37.67
C ALA A 287 -18.03 1.81 -36.85
N LEU A 288 -19.35 1.70 -36.62
CA LEU A 288 -20.07 2.55 -35.68
C LEU A 288 -19.49 2.41 -34.26
N ASP A 289 -19.40 3.54 -33.56
CA ASP A 289 -19.01 3.61 -32.16
C ASP A 289 -19.95 4.60 -31.46
N ASP A 290 -20.09 4.46 -30.15
CA ASP A 290 -20.94 5.34 -29.35
C ASP A 290 -20.19 6.64 -29.00
N LEU A 291 -20.95 7.74 -28.92
CA LEU A 291 -20.47 9.00 -28.37
C LEU A 291 -20.57 8.97 -26.85
N THR A 292 -19.59 9.55 -26.18
CA THR A 292 -19.72 9.88 -24.75
C THR A 292 -20.57 11.15 -24.57
N ASP A 293 -21.12 11.35 -23.37
CA ASP A 293 -21.87 12.57 -23.03
C ASP A 293 -21.03 13.84 -23.26
N VAL A 294 -19.73 13.78 -22.96
CA VAL A 294 -18.78 14.88 -23.16
C VAL A 294 -18.64 15.20 -24.65
N GLU A 295 -18.43 14.19 -25.49
CA GLU A 295 -18.32 14.35 -26.94
C GLU A 295 -19.60 14.90 -27.58
N GLY A 296 -20.76 14.45 -27.10
CA GLY A 296 -22.06 14.98 -27.50
C GLY A 296 -22.19 16.47 -27.16
N ASN A 297 -21.76 16.87 -25.95
CA ASN A 297 -21.77 18.26 -25.50
C ASN A 297 -20.78 19.15 -26.27
N GLU A 298 -19.69 18.59 -26.80
CA GLU A 298 -18.76 19.30 -27.68
C GLU A 298 -19.31 19.54 -29.10
N GLY A 299 -20.46 18.95 -29.44
CA GLY A 299 -21.16 19.17 -30.71
C GLY A 299 -20.88 18.12 -31.79
N PHE A 300 -20.29 16.97 -31.44
CA PHE A 300 -20.18 15.83 -32.35
C PHE A 300 -21.52 15.11 -32.48
N ALA A 301 -21.85 14.68 -33.69
CA ALA A 301 -23.13 14.04 -33.99
C ALA A 301 -23.03 12.51 -34.06
N GLU A 302 -21.89 12.00 -34.51
CA GLU A 302 -21.64 10.56 -34.62
C GLU A 302 -20.18 10.24 -34.25
N ALA A 303 -19.91 9.00 -33.85
CA ALA A 303 -18.56 8.48 -33.71
C ALA A 303 -18.36 7.24 -34.59
N ARG A 304 -17.10 6.99 -34.92
CA ARG A 304 -16.62 5.77 -35.57
C ARG A 304 -15.37 5.28 -34.86
N VAL A 305 -15.20 3.97 -34.85
CA VAL A 305 -13.97 3.32 -34.43
C VAL A 305 -13.25 2.77 -35.66
N TRP A 306 -11.95 3.01 -35.73
CA TRP A 306 -11.08 2.48 -36.78
C TRP A 306 -10.24 1.37 -36.18
N PHE A 307 -10.34 0.16 -36.71
CA PHE A 307 -9.62 -1.00 -36.22
C PHE A 307 -8.23 -1.12 -36.83
N ASP A 308 -7.29 -1.64 -36.04
CA ASP A 308 -5.94 -1.92 -36.49
C ASP A 308 -5.89 -3.32 -37.13
N GLU A 309 -5.51 -3.37 -38.40
CA GLU A 309 -5.38 -4.62 -39.16
C GLU A 309 -3.94 -5.15 -39.20
N SER A 310 -3.01 -4.52 -38.47
CA SER A 310 -1.62 -4.97 -38.41
C SER A 310 -1.48 -6.32 -37.70
N ALA A 311 -0.56 -7.14 -38.19
CA ALA A 311 -0.26 -8.45 -37.60
C ALA A 311 0.35 -8.36 -36.20
N GLU A 312 0.95 -7.22 -35.86
CA GLU A 312 1.58 -6.96 -34.56
C GLU A 312 0.57 -6.90 -33.41
N PHE A 313 -0.65 -6.46 -33.71
CA PHE A 313 -1.76 -6.39 -32.76
C PHE A 313 -2.89 -7.35 -33.12
N ALA A 314 -2.61 -8.36 -33.96
CA ALA A 314 -3.60 -9.35 -34.36
C ALA A 314 -4.33 -9.88 -33.11
N PRO A 315 -5.66 -9.88 -33.12
CA PRO A 315 -6.40 -10.07 -31.90
C PRO A 315 -6.10 -11.46 -31.32
N ALA A 316 -5.81 -11.50 -30.02
CA ALA A 316 -5.53 -12.75 -29.32
C ALA A 316 -6.74 -13.70 -29.39
N THR A 317 -7.95 -13.16 -29.58
CA THR A 317 -9.22 -13.89 -29.65
C THR A 317 -10.03 -13.44 -30.86
N GLN A 318 -10.97 -14.26 -31.34
CA GLN A 318 -11.84 -13.88 -32.47
C GLN A 318 -12.87 -12.79 -32.10
N THR A 319 -13.08 -12.56 -30.80
CA THR A 319 -14.09 -11.68 -30.22
C THR A 319 -13.60 -10.26 -29.99
N THR A 320 -12.29 -10.03 -30.11
CA THR A 320 -11.66 -8.72 -29.91
C THR A 320 -11.12 -8.15 -31.20
N ARG A 321 -11.22 -6.83 -31.34
CA ARG A 321 -10.58 -6.09 -32.43
C ARG A 321 -9.77 -4.94 -31.86
N PRO A 322 -8.44 -4.90 -32.09
CA PRO A 322 -7.60 -3.80 -31.64
C PRO A 322 -8.03 -2.51 -32.34
N VAL A 323 -8.08 -1.41 -31.60
CA VAL A 323 -8.52 -0.10 -32.10
C VAL A 323 -7.30 0.71 -32.49
N LEU A 324 -7.21 1.12 -33.75
CA LEU A 324 -6.21 2.08 -34.23
C LEU A 324 -6.50 3.47 -33.67
N GLY A 325 -7.77 3.88 -33.66
CA GLY A 325 -8.26 5.07 -32.99
C GLY A 325 -9.72 5.35 -33.31
N ARG A 326 -10.20 6.54 -32.95
CA ARG A 326 -11.59 6.98 -33.14
C ARG A 326 -11.65 8.18 -34.09
N VAL A 327 -12.78 8.29 -34.77
CA VAL A 327 -13.16 9.43 -35.60
C VAL A 327 -14.46 9.98 -35.05
N LEU A 328 -14.46 11.24 -34.63
CA LEU A 328 -15.63 11.97 -34.16
C LEU A 328 -16.13 12.89 -35.29
N LEU A 329 -17.41 12.79 -35.61
CA LEU A 329 -18.00 13.38 -36.81
C LEU A 329 -18.90 14.55 -36.41
N GLY A 330 -18.39 15.77 -36.57
CA GLY A 330 -19.18 17.00 -36.50
C GLY A 330 -19.68 17.41 -37.88
N GLN A 331 -20.69 18.29 -37.92
CA GLN A 331 -21.28 18.76 -39.18
C GLN A 331 -20.30 19.58 -40.04
N THR A 332 -19.34 20.26 -39.41
CA THR A 332 -18.40 21.16 -40.07
C THR A 332 -16.95 20.70 -39.97
N HIS A 333 -16.61 19.94 -38.93
CA HIS A 333 -15.27 19.46 -38.65
C HIS A 333 -15.32 18.07 -38.03
N TRP A 334 -14.30 17.26 -38.31
CA TRP A 334 -14.11 15.93 -37.75
C TRP A 334 -12.84 15.90 -36.91
N ARG A 335 -12.82 15.07 -35.86
CA ARG A 335 -11.66 14.91 -34.97
C ARG A 335 -11.20 13.46 -34.99
N LEU A 336 -9.90 13.24 -35.19
CA LEU A 336 -9.24 11.96 -35.01
C LEU A 336 -8.61 11.89 -33.63
N GLU A 337 -8.74 10.75 -32.97
CA GLU A 337 -8.18 10.49 -31.65
C GLU A 337 -7.50 9.13 -31.63
N ALA A 338 -6.27 9.05 -31.11
CA ALA A 338 -5.61 7.76 -30.91
C ALA A 338 -4.65 7.80 -29.72
N MET A 339 -4.50 6.64 -29.08
CA MET A 339 -3.49 6.41 -28.04
C MET A 339 -2.23 5.84 -28.69
N GLY A 340 -1.08 6.44 -28.42
CA GLY A 340 0.22 6.17 -29.01
C GLY A 340 0.53 7.07 -30.20
N ALA A 341 1.73 7.65 -30.21
CA ALA A 341 2.24 8.51 -31.27
C ALA A 341 2.28 7.79 -32.62
N GLU A 342 2.77 6.56 -32.64
CA GLU A 342 2.89 5.77 -33.87
C GLU A 342 1.52 5.44 -34.45
N ARG A 343 0.59 5.00 -33.59
CA ARG A 343 -0.80 4.68 -33.97
C ARG A 343 -1.55 5.91 -34.45
N PHE A 344 -1.35 7.06 -33.81
CA PHE A 344 -1.95 8.32 -34.24
C PHE A 344 -1.46 8.75 -35.63
N VAL A 345 -0.16 8.68 -35.89
CA VAL A 345 0.41 8.95 -37.23
C VAL A 345 -0.15 7.98 -38.27
N GLN A 346 -0.27 6.70 -37.92
CA GLN A 346 -0.85 5.68 -38.79
C GLN A 346 -2.33 5.98 -39.09
N LEU A 347 -3.14 6.29 -38.08
CA LEU A 347 -4.55 6.67 -38.25
C LEU A 347 -4.69 7.87 -39.17
N ARG A 348 -3.90 8.92 -38.94
CA ARG A 348 -3.91 10.15 -39.72
C ARG A 348 -3.59 9.89 -41.19
N THR A 349 -2.52 9.12 -41.43
CA THR A 349 -2.07 8.76 -42.78
C THR A 349 -3.14 7.95 -43.52
N GLN A 350 -3.81 7.02 -42.85
CA GLN A 350 -4.92 6.26 -43.44
C GLN A 350 -6.11 7.17 -43.73
N PHE A 351 -6.53 7.99 -42.76
CA PHE A 351 -7.65 8.91 -42.90
C PHE A 351 -7.47 9.88 -44.09
N GLU A 352 -6.31 10.53 -44.18
CA GLU A 352 -5.99 11.48 -45.24
C GLU A 352 -5.93 10.80 -46.62
N ARG A 353 -5.43 9.56 -46.69
CA ARG A 353 -5.38 8.79 -47.93
C ARG A 353 -6.78 8.44 -48.44
N GLU A 354 -7.67 7.98 -47.56
CA GLU A 354 -9.01 7.54 -47.97
C GLU A 354 -9.96 8.72 -48.28
N LEU A 355 -9.88 9.80 -47.50
CA LEU A 355 -10.78 10.95 -47.67
C LEU A 355 -10.25 11.94 -48.72
N GLY A 356 -8.92 12.06 -48.87
CA GLY A 356 -8.26 12.91 -49.86
C GLY A 356 -8.73 14.37 -49.79
N ASP A 357 -9.05 14.94 -50.95
CA ASP A 357 -9.44 16.36 -51.08
C ASP A 357 -10.77 16.73 -50.39
N ARG A 358 -11.51 15.74 -49.85
CA ARG A 358 -12.78 15.96 -49.12
C ARG A 358 -12.59 16.60 -47.75
N VAL A 359 -11.39 16.53 -47.20
CA VAL A 359 -11.06 17.06 -45.88
C VAL A 359 -9.85 17.98 -45.96
N ARG A 360 -9.73 18.89 -45.00
CA ARG A 360 -8.59 19.80 -44.84
C ARG A 360 -8.10 19.76 -43.41
N PHE A 361 -6.84 19.41 -43.22
CA PHE A 361 -6.19 19.50 -41.91
C PHE A 361 -6.26 20.93 -41.36
N SER A 362 -6.73 21.10 -40.13
CA SER A 362 -6.85 22.41 -39.48
C SER A 362 -5.93 22.56 -38.27
N GLY A 363 -5.62 21.48 -37.55
CA GLY A 363 -4.77 21.54 -36.37
C GLY A 363 -4.57 20.18 -35.71
N GLU A 364 -3.56 20.12 -34.85
CA GLU A 364 -3.16 18.94 -34.11
C GLU A 364 -2.70 19.31 -32.70
N ALA A 365 -3.02 18.45 -31.75
CA ALA A 365 -2.51 18.49 -30.40
C ALA A 365 -2.05 17.07 -30.02
N VAL A 366 -0.88 16.98 -29.40
CA VAL A 366 -0.36 15.73 -28.83
C VAL A 366 -0.15 15.97 -27.34
N GLU A 367 -0.83 15.19 -26.53
CA GLU A 367 -0.75 15.25 -25.08
C GLU A 367 0.14 14.11 -24.59
N ASN A 368 1.27 14.44 -23.94
CA ASN A 368 2.12 13.43 -23.34
C ASN A 368 1.60 13.08 -21.94
N LEU A 369 0.98 11.90 -21.82
CA LEU A 369 0.37 11.44 -20.57
C LEU A 369 1.43 11.04 -19.53
N THR A 370 2.63 10.61 -19.96
CA THR A 370 3.72 10.29 -19.02
C THR A 370 4.32 11.53 -18.33
N ALA A 371 4.22 12.72 -18.93
CA ALA A 371 4.73 13.95 -18.32
C ALA A 371 4.02 14.28 -16.99
N HIS A 372 2.74 13.93 -16.88
CA HIS A 372 1.94 14.08 -15.64
C HIS A 372 2.26 12.98 -14.60
N LEU A 373 2.70 11.81 -15.03
CA LEU A 373 3.11 10.71 -14.14
C LEU A 373 4.53 10.95 -13.57
N LYS A 374 5.44 11.49 -14.38
CA LYS A 374 6.84 11.78 -13.97
C LYS A 374 6.98 12.90 -12.95
N SER A 375 6.02 13.83 -12.85
CA SER A 375 6.09 14.94 -11.89
C SER A 375 5.84 14.53 -10.44
N LYS A 376 5.34 13.29 -10.21
CA LYS A 376 5.06 12.73 -8.89
C LYS A 376 6.04 11.61 -8.48
N GLU A 377 7.06 11.30 -9.28
CA GLU A 377 7.93 10.16 -8.97
C GLU A 377 8.85 10.47 -7.77
N PRO A 378 8.77 9.67 -6.69
CA PRO A 378 9.66 9.85 -5.57
C PRO A 378 11.07 9.38 -5.93
N THR A 379 12.05 10.21 -5.58
CA THR A 379 13.47 10.00 -5.91
C THR A 379 14.02 8.73 -5.26
N TYR A 380 14.92 8.04 -5.96
CA TYR A 380 15.63 6.86 -5.44
C TYR A 380 17.14 6.98 -5.65
N ASP A 381 17.93 6.32 -4.79
CA ASP A 381 19.37 6.29 -4.94
C ASP A 381 19.79 5.30 -6.04
N ARG A 382 20.23 5.85 -7.18
CA ARG A 382 20.72 5.07 -8.33
C ARG A 382 21.96 4.24 -7.98
N ALA A 383 22.75 4.61 -6.97
CA ALA A 383 23.92 3.85 -6.55
C ALA A 383 23.55 2.49 -5.94
N LEU A 384 22.31 2.32 -5.45
CA LEU A 384 21.83 1.06 -4.90
C LEU A 384 21.36 0.06 -5.96
N VAL A 385 21.25 0.46 -7.23
CA VAL A 385 20.64 -0.34 -8.29
C VAL A 385 21.70 -1.15 -9.04
N PRO A 386 21.69 -2.50 -8.96
CA PRO A 386 22.59 -3.33 -9.75
C PRO A 386 22.18 -3.29 -11.24
N PRO A 387 23.09 -2.97 -12.18
CA PRO A 387 22.75 -2.85 -13.60
C PRO A 387 22.12 -4.10 -14.22
N ARG A 388 22.54 -5.29 -13.77
CA ARG A 388 22.02 -6.58 -14.27
C ARG A 388 20.53 -6.75 -14.00
N LEU A 389 20.01 -6.16 -12.92
CA LEU A 389 18.59 -6.22 -12.58
C LEU A 389 17.74 -5.26 -13.40
N LEU A 390 18.34 -4.40 -14.22
CA LEU A 390 17.66 -3.55 -15.19
C LEU A 390 17.65 -4.13 -16.60
N GLU A 391 18.27 -5.29 -16.82
CA GLU A 391 18.23 -5.96 -18.11
C GLU A 391 16.81 -6.40 -18.45
N GLN A 392 16.44 -6.27 -19.72
CA GLN A 392 15.14 -6.65 -20.28
C GLN A 392 13.95 -6.13 -19.43
N PRO A 393 13.77 -4.80 -19.36
CA PRO A 393 12.60 -4.23 -18.70
C PRO A 393 11.32 -4.71 -19.39
N MET A 394 10.25 -4.81 -18.60
CA MET A 394 8.92 -5.10 -19.13
C MET A 394 8.52 -3.95 -20.05
N LYS A 395 8.05 -4.28 -21.26
CA LYS A 395 7.47 -3.29 -22.18
C LYS A 395 5.96 -3.29 -21.98
N ILE A 396 5.42 -2.15 -21.55
CA ILE A 396 3.98 -1.92 -21.57
C ILE A 396 3.61 -1.36 -22.93
N VAL A 397 2.61 -1.97 -23.57
CA VAL A 397 2.01 -1.44 -24.78
C VAL A 397 0.58 -1.03 -24.46
N LEU A 398 0.28 0.25 -24.62
CA LEU A 398 -1.05 0.80 -24.42
C LEU A 398 -1.84 0.67 -25.72
N PHE A 399 -2.92 -0.09 -25.68
CA PHE A 399 -3.89 -0.13 -26.78
C PHE A 399 -5.29 -0.36 -26.22
N SER A 400 -6.29 0.03 -26.99
CA SER A 400 -7.69 -0.27 -26.69
C SER A 400 -8.20 -1.32 -27.66
N SER A 401 -9.18 -2.10 -27.22
CA SER A 401 -9.88 -3.09 -28.04
C SER A 401 -11.38 -2.94 -27.85
N ARG A 402 -12.17 -3.32 -28.87
CA ARG A 402 -13.61 -3.52 -28.71
C ARG A 402 -13.87 -5.01 -28.53
N VAL A 403 -14.64 -5.36 -27.49
CA VAL A 403 -15.11 -6.72 -27.21
C VAL A 403 -16.56 -6.81 -27.68
N ALA A 404 -16.87 -7.75 -28.57
CA ALA A 404 -18.25 -7.98 -28.96
C ALA A 404 -19.03 -8.61 -27.79
N SER A 405 -20.07 -7.93 -27.29
CA SER A 405 -20.97 -8.52 -26.29
C SER A 405 -21.78 -9.65 -26.96
N THR A 406 -21.66 -10.87 -26.43
CA THR A 406 -22.36 -12.05 -26.94
C THR A 406 -23.77 -12.20 -26.38
N ALA A 407 -24.14 -11.48 -25.31
CA ALA A 407 -25.50 -11.46 -24.76
C ALA A 407 -25.84 -10.13 -24.03
N PRO A 408 -27.09 -9.63 -24.11
CA PRO A 408 -27.52 -8.38 -23.48
C PRO A 408 -27.63 -8.43 -21.93
N ALA A 409 -27.23 -9.52 -21.28
CA ALA A 409 -27.44 -9.77 -19.85
C ALA A 409 -26.15 -10.07 -19.05
N ASP A 410 -24.97 -10.01 -19.67
CA ASP A 410 -23.72 -10.28 -18.97
C ASP A 410 -23.30 -9.05 -18.14
N SER A 411 -23.02 -9.27 -16.85
CA SER A 411 -22.42 -8.21 -16.04
C SER A 411 -21.00 -7.89 -16.54
N PRO A 412 -20.50 -6.65 -16.39
CA PRO A 412 -19.13 -6.29 -16.78
C PRO A 412 -18.07 -7.25 -16.21
N ALA A 413 -18.23 -7.67 -14.95
CA ALA A 413 -17.33 -8.61 -14.29
C ALA A 413 -17.31 -10.01 -14.93
N GLN A 414 -18.45 -10.49 -15.45
CA GLN A 414 -18.51 -11.76 -16.18
C GLN A 414 -17.81 -11.66 -17.53
N LEU A 415 -18.03 -10.57 -18.27
CA LEU A 415 -17.35 -10.34 -19.55
C LEU A 415 -15.83 -10.26 -19.38
N GLU A 416 -15.34 -9.57 -18.35
CA GLU A 416 -13.92 -9.51 -18.03
C GLU A 416 -13.33 -10.88 -17.67
N SER A 417 -14.06 -11.68 -16.89
CA SER A 417 -13.64 -13.03 -16.51
C SER A 417 -13.55 -13.96 -17.72
N ASP A 418 -14.59 -13.97 -18.57
CA ASP A 418 -14.62 -14.80 -19.78
C ASP A 418 -13.53 -14.39 -20.76
N TYR A 419 -13.34 -13.08 -20.94
CA TYR A 419 -12.26 -12.54 -21.77
C TYR A 419 -10.86 -12.94 -21.26
N ALA A 420 -10.63 -12.83 -19.94
CA ALA A 420 -9.36 -13.28 -19.35
C ALA A 420 -9.10 -14.77 -19.60
N ALA A 421 -10.14 -15.61 -19.49
CA ALA A 421 -10.04 -17.04 -19.77
C ALA A 421 -9.77 -17.34 -21.26
N GLU A 422 -10.34 -16.56 -22.19
CA GLU A 422 -10.01 -16.67 -23.62
C GLU A 422 -8.55 -16.28 -23.90
N LEU A 423 -8.05 -15.19 -23.30
CA LEU A 423 -6.65 -14.78 -23.42
C LEU A 423 -5.69 -15.85 -22.90
N ASP A 424 -6.01 -16.47 -21.75
CA ASP A 424 -5.22 -17.57 -21.19
C ASP A 424 -5.14 -18.77 -22.14
N ARG A 425 -6.24 -19.12 -22.82
CA ARG A 425 -6.28 -20.20 -23.81
C ARG A 425 -5.48 -19.85 -25.05
N ALA A 426 -5.66 -18.65 -25.59
CA ALA A 426 -4.94 -18.18 -26.77
C ALA A 426 -3.42 -18.14 -26.54
N TRP A 427 -3.00 -17.74 -25.34
CA TRP A 427 -1.58 -17.66 -24.97
C TRP A 427 -0.84 -18.99 -25.14
N LEU A 428 -1.50 -20.14 -24.96
CA LEU A 428 -0.90 -21.47 -25.12
C LEU A 428 -0.32 -21.73 -26.52
N ASP A 429 -0.87 -21.07 -27.53
CA ASP A 429 -0.52 -21.23 -28.94
C ASP A 429 0.21 -20.00 -29.51
N GLN A 430 0.42 -18.96 -28.71
CA GLN A 430 1.16 -17.76 -29.09
C GLN A 430 2.67 -17.92 -28.86
N SER A 431 3.48 -17.41 -29.78
CA SER A 431 4.93 -17.33 -29.64
C SER A 431 5.31 -16.37 -28.51
N VAL A 432 6.08 -16.86 -27.53
CA VAL A 432 6.51 -16.06 -26.38
C VAL A 432 8.00 -15.71 -26.51
N PRO A 433 8.40 -14.43 -26.54
CA PRO A 433 9.81 -14.04 -26.66
C PRO A 433 10.71 -14.62 -25.57
N ALA A 434 10.23 -14.68 -24.32
CA ALA A 434 10.96 -15.28 -23.20
C ALA A 434 11.24 -16.80 -23.37
N LEU A 435 10.48 -17.46 -24.26
CA LEU A 435 10.65 -18.86 -24.65
C LEU A 435 11.35 -18.99 -26.01
N ASN A 436 12.20 -18.01 -26.36
CA ASN A 436 12.89 -17.93 -27.65
C ASN A 436 11.93 -17.96 -28.86
N GLY A 437 10.73 -17.39 -28.71
CA GLY A 437 9.70 -17.35 -29.75
C GLY A 437 8.90 -18.65 -29.91
N GLN A 438 9.14 -19.66 -29.07
CA GLN A 438 8.30 -20.86 -29.04
C GLN A 438 7.00 -20.62 -28.28
N THR A 439 5.99 -21.46 -28.55
CA THR A 439 4.75 -21.44 -27.78
C THR A 439 4.91 -22.15 -26.43
N PRO A 440 4.06 -21.87 -25.43
CA PRO A 440 4.05 -22.59 -24.16
C PRO A 440 3.94 -24.12 -24.34
N ARG A 441 3.12 -24.60 -25.28
CA ARG A 441 3.01 -26.05 -25.56
C ARG A 441 4.31 -26.64 -26.09
N GLN A 442 5.00 -25.94 -26.98
CA GLN A 442 6.29 -26.39 -27.52
C GLN A 442 7.35 -26.41 -26.41
N ALA A 443 7.43 -25.34 -25.63
CA ALA A 443 8.37 -25.23 -24.51
C ALA A 443 8.13 -26.27 -23.41
N ALA A 444 6.88 -26.72 -23.21
CA ALA A 444 6.56 -27.77 -22.23
C ALA A 444 7.22 -29.12 -22.56
N HIS A 445 7.43 -29.40 -23.85
CA HIS A 445 8.06 -30.62 -24.35
C HIS A 445 9.59 -30.48 -24.56
N ASP A 446 10.15 -29.27 -24.44
CA ASP A 446 11.58 -29.01 -24.56
C ASP A 446 12.24 -28.92 -23.17
N PRO A 447 13.09 -29.89 -22.78
CA PRO A 447 13.78 -29.86 -21.48
C PRO A 447 14.62 -28.60 -21.23
N ALA A 448 15.15 -27.96 -22.28
CA ALA A 448 15.96 -26.75 -22.14
C ALA A 448 15.11 -25.50 -21.88
N LEU A 449 13.85 -25.48 -22.34
CA LEU A 449 12.92 -24.36 -22.15
C LEU A 449 11.95 -24.57 -20.99
N ARG A 450 11.75 -25.82 -20.54
CA ARG A 450 10.86 -26.14 -19.43
C ARG A 450 11.12 -25.30 -18.17
N PRO A 451 12.36 -25.08 -17.70
CA PRO A 451 12.59 -24.22 -16.54
C PRO A 451 12.12 -22.78 -16.73
N LYS A 452 12.30 -22.21 -17.93
CA LYS A 452 11.82 -20.87 -18.28
C LYS A 452 10.29 -20.83 -18.33
N LEU A 453 9.66 -21.86 -18.89
CA LEU A 453 8.21 -22.00 -18.91
C LEU A 453 7.65 -22.06 -17.48
N ILE A 454 8.21 -22.92 -16.62
CA ILE A 454 7.77 -23.06 -15.22
C ILE A 454 7.80 -21.72 -14.50
N ARG A 455 8.85 -20.92 -14.71
CA ARG A 455 8.94 -19.58 -14.15
C ARG A 455 7.82 -18.65 -14.62
N LEU A 456 7.55 -18.60 -15.92
CA LEU A 456 6.42 -17.81 -16.47
C LEU A 456 5.06 -18.28 -15.92
N LEU A 457 4.90 -19.59 -15.71
CA LEU A 457 3.68 -20.16 -15.15
C LEU A 457 3.51 -19.78 -13.68
N LYS A 458 4.57 -19.82 -12.86
CA LYS A 458 4.53 -19.36 -11.46
C LYS A 458 4.09 -17.90 -11.36
N ASP A 459 4.65 -17.04 -12.19
CA ASP A 459 4.29 -15.62 -12.24
C ASP A 459 2.82 -15.41 -12.70
N ARG A 460 2.33 -16.17 -13.68
CA ARG A 460 0.91 -16.14 -14.08
C ARG A 460 -0.01 -16.62 -12.97
N VAL A 461 0.34 -17.70 -12.25
CA VAL A 461 -0.43 -18.19 -11.09
C VAL A 461 -0.49 -17.14 -10.01
N ARG A 462 0.66 -16.54 -9.65
CA ARG A 462 0.74 -15.48 -8.64
C ARG A 462 -0.14 -14.27 -9.00
N ARG A 463 -0.18 -13.85 -10.27
CA ARG A 463 -1.06 -12.77 -10.72
C ARG A 463 -2.54 -13.09 -10.56
N VAL A 464 -2.96 -14.30 -10.93
CA VAL A 464 -4.37 -14.73 -10.78
C VAL A 464 -4.75 -14.79 -9.31
N ASP A 465 -3.91 -15.39 -8.47
CA ASP A 465 -4.14 -15.48 -7.03
C ASP A 465 -4.18 -14.09 -6.37
N LYS A 466 -3.27 -13.17 -6.75
CA LYS A 466 -3.27 -11.79 -6.23
C LYS A 466 -4.54 -11.05 -6.63
N ARG A 467 -4.99 -11.16 -7.88
CA ARG A 467 -6.26 -10.59 -8.33
C ARG A 467 -7.44 -11.18 -7.56
N ASN A 468 -7.45 -12.50 -7.33
CA ASN A 468 -8.49 -13.16 -6.53
C ASN A 468 -8.52 -12.61 -5.10
N LEU A 469 -7.36 -12.37 -4.50
CA LEU A 469 -7.23 -11.77 -3.18
C LEU A 469 -7.78 -10.32 -3.15
N GLU A 470 -7.45 -9.50 -4.15
CA GLU A 470 -7.87 -8.09 -4.24
C GLU A 470 -9.37 -7.94 -4.54
N THR A 471 -9.92 -8.81 -5.37
CA THR A 471 -11.30 -8.70 -5.88
C THR A 471 -12.30 -9.61 -5.16
N GLY A 472 -11.84 -10.51 -4.29
CA GLY A 472 -12.65 -11.59 -3.73
C GLY A 472 -13.05 -12.70 -4.73
N SER A 473 -12.45 -12.71 -5.92
CA SER A 473 -12.70 -13.73 -6.94
C SER A 473 -12.11 -15.10 -6.58
N SER A 474 -12.53 -16.16 -7.28
CA SER A 474 -12.11 -17.55 -7.01
C SER A 474 -11.66 -18.29 -8.28
N VAL A 475 -11.12 -17.56 -9.26
CA VAL A 475 -10.66 -18.13 -10.54
C VAL A 475 -9.50 -19.10 -10.30
N ASP A 476 -9.66 -20.36 -10.70
CA ASP A 476 -8.59 -21.37 -10.66
C ASP A 476 -7.89 -21.49 -12.01
N ILE A 477 -6.61 -21.13 -12.06
CA ILE A 477 -5.75 -21.23 -13.25
C ILE A 477 -5.08 -22.62 -13.42
N ASN A 478 -5.27 -23.56 -12.49
CA ASN A 478 -4.60 -24.87 -12.53
C ASN A 478 -4.92 -25.71 -13.78
N TRP A 479 -6.03 -25.43 -14.48
CA TRP A 479 -6.34 -26.10 -15.75
C TRP A 479 -5.22 -25.89 -16.78
N LEU A 480 -4.64 -24.69 -16.83
CA LEU A 480 -3.56 -24.32 -17.76
C LEU A 480 -2.29 -25.10 -17.44
N LEU A 481 -1.98 -25.27 -16.15
CA LEU A 481 -0.83 -26.06 -15.69
C LEU A 481 -0.98 -27.55 -16.04
N LYS A 482 -2.20 -28.10 -15.86
CA LYS A 482 -2.53 -29.49 -16.21
C LYS A 482 -2.36 -29.74 -17.70
N GLU A 483 -2.80 -28.78 -18.52
CA GLU A 483 -2.71 -28.88 -19.98
C GLU A 483 -1.26 -28.87 -20.49
N LEU A 484 -0.39 -28.09 -19.86
CA LEU A 484 1.05 -28.06 -20.17
C LEU A 484 1.85 -29.19 -19.49
N GLY A 485 1.19 -30.07 -18.71
CA GLY A 485 1.85 -31.15 -17.97
C GLY A 485 2.83 -30.63 -16.91
N ALA A 486 2.60 -29.43 -16.36
CA ALA A 486 3.44 -28.79 -15.35
C ALA A 486 3.08 -29.26 -13.92
N HIS A 487 3.07 -30.58 -13.71
CA HIS A 487 2.62 -31.22 -12.47
C HIS A 487 3.43 -30.82 -11.23
N GLU A 488 4.68 -30.40 -11.42
CA GLU A 488 5.59 -29.95 -10.37
C GLU A 488 5.17 -28.66 -9.66
N ILE A 489 4.24 -27.90 -10.24
CA ILE A 489 3.76 -26.62 -9.69
C ILE A 489 2.24 -26.59 -9.50
N ILE A 490 1.57 -27.74 -9.56
CA ILE A 490 0.13 -27.83 -9.29
C ILE A 490 -0.08 -27.91 -7.78
N PHE A 491 -0.49 -26.79 -7.21
CA PHE A 491 -0.88 -26.66 -5.81
C PHE A 491 -2.32 -26.18 -5.71
N ASP A 492 -3.00 -26.51 -4.60
CA ASP A 492 -4.36 -26.03 -4.34
C ASP A 492 -4.36 -24.49 -4.30
N PRO A 493 -5.38 -23.84 -4.91
CA PRO A 493 -5.51 -22.39 -4.83
C PRO A 493 -5.68 -21.95 -3.37
N PRO A 494 -5.27 -20.72 -3.03
CA PRO A 494 -5.52 -20.16 -1.70
C PRO A 494 -7.01 -20.23 -1.33
N PRO A 495 -7.34 -20.47 -0.05
CA PRO A 495 -8.72 -20.40 0.42
C PRO A 495 -9.34 -19.03 0.06
N PRO A 496 -10.63 -18.98 -0.34
CA PRO A 496 -11.30 -17.71 -0.60
C PRO A 496 -11.21 -16.81 0.63
N ARG A 497 -10.81 -15.56 0.41
CA ARG A 497 -10.76 -14.52 1.44
C ARG A 497 -11.79 -13.46 1.10
N ALA A 498 -12.34 -12.80 2.11
CA ALA A 498 -13.14 -11.61 1.86
C ALA A 498 -12.27 -10.60 1.08
N ALA A 499 -12.85 -9.94 0.09
CA ALA A 499 -12.16 -8.83 -0.55
C ALA A 499 -11.74 -7.86 0.56
N PRO A 500 -10.48 -7.38 0.58
CA PRO A 500 -10.13 -6.27 1.44
C PRO A 500 -11.16 -5.17 1.17
N GLN A 501 -11.76 -4.61 2.22
CA GLN A 501 -12.52 -3.38 2.04
C GLN A 501 -11.56 -2.39 1.36
N PRO A 502 -12.00 -1.65 0.33
CA PRO A 502 -11.14 -0.69 -0.33
C PRO A 502 -10.54 0.18 0.76
N ALA A 503 -9.24 -0.01 1.00
CA ALA A 503 -8.47 0.92 1.77
C ALA A 503 -8.48 2.19 0.93
N ASP A 504 -8.99 3.28 1.50
CA ASP A 504 -8.63 4.59 0.98
C ASP A 504 -7.10 4.60 0.85
N ASP A 505 -6.58 5.09 -0.28
CA ASP A 505 -5.15 5.14 -0.63
C ASP A 505 -4.37 6.07 0.33
N GLU A 506 -4.33 5.74 1.61
CA GLU A 506 -3.45 6.28 2.61
C GLU A 506 -2.46 5.20 3.01
N VAL A 507 -1.21 5.63 3.12
CA VAL A 507 -0.03 4.88 3.52
C VAL A 507 -0.37 3.87 4.63
N GLU A 508 0.11 2.63 4.51
CA GLU A 508 0.03 1.59 5.54
C GLU A 508 0.54 2.14 6.90
N ASP A 509 -0.39 2.64 7.71
CA ASP A 509 -0.25 2.80 9.15
C ASP A 509 -1.25 1.83 9.80
N ASP A 510 -0.72 0.76 10.38
CA ASP A 510 -1.42 -0.45 10.84
C ASP A 510 -2.22 -0.21 12.15
N ASN A 511 -2.93 0.93 12.25
CA ASN A 511 -3.66 1.33 13.46
C ASN A 511 -5.13 1.75 13.24
N GLN A 512 -5.81 1.28 12.19
CA GLN A 512 -7.26 1.42 12.12
C GLN A 512 -7.98 0.36 12.97
N TYR A 513 -8.17 0.70 14.25
CA TYR A 513 -9.09 0.00 15.12
C TYR A 513 -10.51 0.06 14.55
N ALA A 514 -11.14 -1.11 14.45
CA ALA A 514 -12.56 -1.30 14.13
C ALA A 514 -13.48 -0.72 15.23
N ILE A 515 -13.60 0.61 15.32
CA ILE A 515 -14.45 1.30 16.32
C ILE A 515 -15.70 1.93 15.67
N ALA A 516 -15.77 2.03 14.34
CA ALA A 516 -16.87 2.72 13.65
C ALA A 516 -18.27 2.13 13.96
N ASP A 517 -18.38 0.85 14.34
CA ASP A 517 -19.66 0.21 14.70
C ASP A 517 -20.17 0.58 16.12
N GLU A 518 -19.35 1.20 16.98
CA GLU A 518 -19.71 1.56 18.36
C GLU A 518 -20.05 3.05 18.58
N LEU A 519 -19.82 3.92 17.58
CA LEU A 519 -19.99 5.38 17.73
C LEU A 519 -21.39 5.85 17.34
N GLU A 520 -21.96 6.75 18.15
CA GLU A 520 -23.23 7.39 17.82
C GLU A 520 -23.04 8.52 16.78
N PRO A 521 -24.04 8.84 15.95
CA PRO A 521 -23.98 10.04 15.12
C PRO A 521 -23.87 11.31 15.98
N TRP A 522 -23.00 12.26 15.59
CA TRP A 522 -22.92 13.56 16.27
C TRP A 522 -24.31 14.22 16.41
N PRO A 523 -24.61 14.85 17.57
CA PRO A 523 -25.92 15.45 17.84
C PRO A 523 -26.16 16.69 16.96
N PRO A 524 -27.41 16.98 16.59
CA PRO A 524 -27.73 18.16 15.79
C PRO A 524 -27.38 19.45 16.53
N LEU A 525 -26.74 20.37 15.83
CA LEU A 525 -26.41 21.69 16.37
C LEU A 525 -27.66 22.57 16.54
N PRO A 526 -27.66 23.53 17.50
CA PRO A 526 -28.72 24.52 17.57
C PRO A 526 -28.78 25.33 16.26
N PRO A 527 -29.96 25.76 15.78
CA PRO A 527 -30.12 26.46 14.50
C PRO A 527 -29.51 27.87 14.48
N ARG A 528 -28.96 28.32 15.62
CA ARG A 528 -28.24 29.57 15.79
C ARG A 528 -26.78 29.27 16.13
N PRO A 529 -25.86 30.24 15.94
CA PRO A 529 -24.52 30.17 16.50
C PRO A 529 -24.54 29.93 18.02
N PHE A 530 -23.47 29.32 18.54
CA PHE A 530 -23.33 29.11 19.97
C PHE A 530 -23.32 30.45 20.72
N THR A 531 -23.96 30.51 21.88
CA THR A 531 -23.71 31.60 22.82
C THR A 531 -22.29 31.46 23.39
N LYS A 532 -21.79 32.51 24.04
CA LYS A 532 -20.48 32.46 24.70
C LYS A 532 -20.46 31.36 25.77
N GLU A 533 -21.54 31.22 26.52
CA GLU A 533 -21.70 30.21 27.58
C GLU A 533 -21.70 28.79 27.00
N GLU A 534 -22.43 28.55 25.90
CA GLU A 534 -22.46 27.25 25.22
C GLU A 534 -21.10 26.86 24.62
N ALA A 535 -20.40 27.82 24.01
CA ALA A 535 -19.07 27.59 23.48
C ALA A 535 -18.07 27.22 24.59
N LEU A 536 -18.11 27.93 25.72
CA LEU A 536 -17.27 27.63 26.88
C LEU A 536 -17.59 26.25 27.47
N GLU A 537 -18.86 25.92 27.66
CA GLU A 537 -19.27 24.61 28.19
C GLU A 537 -18.77 23.46 27.31
N ARG A 538 -18.91 23.59 25.99
CA ARG A 538 -18.44 22.58 25.02
C ARG A 538 -16.92 22.43 25.00
N LEU A 539 -16.19 23.54 25.02
CA LEU A 539 -14.72 23.52 25.04
C LEU A 539 -14.15 23.04 26.38
N LEU A 540 -14.87 23.25 27.50
CA LEU A 540 -14.50 22.68 28.79
C LEU A 540 -14.79 21.18 28.84
N ALA A 541 -15.91 20.74 28.27
CA ALA A 541 -16.24 19.32 28.18
C ALA A 541 -15.16 18.55 27.42
N SER A 542 -14.64 19.10 26.30
CA SER A 542 -13.56 18.47 25.54
C SER A 542 -12.25 18.36 26.33
N LEU A 543 -11.90 19.38 27.11
CA LEU A 543 -10.71 19.35 27.98
C LEU A 543 -10.80 18.31 29.10
N THR A 544 -12.01 18.01 29.60
CA THR A 544 -12.21 17.05 30.69
C THR A 544 -12.40 15.61 30.22
N ALA A 545 -12.56 15.38 28.92
CA ALA A 545 -12.88 14.08 28.36
C ALA A 545 -11.69 13.13 28.27
N PHE A 546 -10.46 13.67 28.24
CA PHE A 546 -9.22 12.93 28.01
C PHE A 546 -8.17 13.32 29.05
N GLU A 547 -7.33 12.38 29.47
CA GLU A 547 -6.27 12.66 30.45
C GLU A 547 -5.05 13.29 29.76
N THR A 548 -4.84 13.00 28.47
CA THR A 548 -3.72 13.52 27.67
C THR A 548 -4.17 14.02 26.28
N LEU A 549 -3.33 14.83 25.62
CA LEU A 549 -3.58 15.29 24.25
C LEU A 549 -3.51 14.13 23.23
N GLU A 550 -2.61 13.17 23.46
CA GLU A 550 -2.45 11.97 22.63
C GLU A 550 -3.74 11.13 22.61
N GLU A 551 -4.30 10.85 23.79
CA GLU A 551 -5.62 10.17 23.90
C GLU A 551 -6.73 10.91 23.16
N ALA A 552 -6.69 12.25 23.17
CA ALA A 552 -7.70 13.07 22.48
C ALA A 552 -7.51 13.03 20.96
N ILE A 553 -6.27 13.03 20.46
CA ILE A 553 -5.97 12.87 19.03
C ILE A 553 -6.43 11.48 18.55
N ASP A 554 -6.09 10.42 19.28
CA ASP A 554 -6.49 9.05 18.94
C ASP A 554 -8.03 8.92 18.89
N ALA A 555 -8.72 9.47 19.89
CA ALA A 555 -10.17 9.46 19.93
C ALA A 555 -10.81 10.30 18.81
N MET A 556 -10.16 11.39 18.39
CA MET A 556 -10.60 12.23 17.28
C MET A 556 -10.43 11.49 15.95
N ALA A 557 -9.28 10.86 15.73
CA ALA A 557 -9.02 10.04 14.54
C ALA A 557 -10.03 8.89 14.44
N ALA A 558 -10.28 8.17 15.55
CA ALA A 558 -11.30 7.12 15.61
C ALA A 558 -12.73 7.63 15.31
N ALA A 559 -13.02 8.90 15.59
CA ALA A 559 -14.29 9.56 15.30
C ALA A 559 -14.41 10.11 13.86
N GLY A 560 -13.39 9.91 13.01
CA GLY A 560 -13.33 10.43 11.64
C GLY A 560 -12.75 11.85 11.52
N GLY A 561 -12.12 12.38 12.57
CA GLY A 561 -11.54 13.71 12.61
C GLY A 561 -10.07 13.75 12.16
N VAL A 562 -9.76 13.28 10.96
CA VAL A 562 -8.37 13.19 10.45
C VAL A 562 -7.77 14.52 9.96
N PHE A 563 -8.55 15.61 9.98
CA PHE A 563 -8.15 16.89 9.38
C PHE A 563 -7.00 17.61 10.09
N VAL A 564 -6.53 17.15 11.25
CA VAL A 564 -5.41 17.82 11.97
C VAL A 564 -4.10 17.66 11.19
N ASP A 565 -3.85 16.49 10.62
CA ASP A 565 -2.70 16.26 9.74
C ASP A 565 -2.85 16.99 8.39
N ASP A 566 -4.08 17.11 7.90
CA ASP A 566 -4.39 17.93 6.72
C ASP A 566 -4.08 19.40 6.96
N VAL A 567 -4.41 19.93 8.15
CA VAL A 567 -4.06 21.31 8.52
C VAL A 567 -2.54 21.49 8.48
N ARG A 568 -1.76 20.54 8.98
CA ARG A 568 -0.30 20.57 8.89
C ARG A 568 0.18 20.54 7.44
N THR A 569 -0.43 19.70 6.60
CA THR A 569 -0.13 19.58 5.17
C THR A 569 -0.42 20.88 4.41
N VAL A 570 -1.56 21.52 4.67
CA VAL A 570 -1.97 22.77 4.01
C VAL A 570 -1.10 23.95 4.44
N ILE A 571 -0.73 24.03 5.72
CA ILE A 571 0.11 25.10 6.26
C ILE A 571 1.56 24.94 5.81
N GLY A 572 2.04 23.70 5.67
CA GLY A 572 3.44 23.40 5.34
C GLY A 572 4.39 24.03 6.35
N ASN A 573 5.47 24.66 5.87
CA ASN A 573 6.53 25.22 6.73
C ASN A 573 6.25 26.65 7.24
N LEU A 574 4.99 27.11 7.25
CA LEU A 574 4.64 28.45 7.73
C LEU A 574 4.67 28.57 9.26
N LEU A 575 4.45 27.46 9.96
CA LEU A 575 4.60 27.34 11.41
C LEU A 575 5.77 26.37 11.73
N THR A 576 6.42 26.56 12.87
CA THR A 576 7.40 25.60 13.40
C THR A 576 6.71 24.38 14.00
N ASP A 577 7.45 23.30 14.26
CA ASP A 577 6.88 22.11 14.92
C ASP A 577 6.29 22.43 16.31
N ASP A 578 6.93 23.31 17.08
CA ASP A 578 6.41 23.76 18.38
C ASP A 578 5.12 24.59 18.22
N GLU A 579 5.04 25.44 17.19
CA GLU A 579 3.84 26.23 16.86
C GLU A 579 2.68 25.34 16.37
N HIS A 580 2.99 24.28 15.61
CA HIS A 580 2.04 23.26 15.21
C HIS A 580 1.46 22.53 16.43
N MET A 581 2.31 22.08 17.35
CA MET A 581 1.87 21.37 18.55
C MET A 581 0.90 22.22 19.41
N VAL A 582 1.16 23.52 19.54
CA VAL A 582 0.22 24.44 20.21
C VAL A 582 -1.10 24.51 19.45
N LEU A 583 -1.08 24.71 18.14
CA LEU A 583 -2.29 24.80 17.31
C LEU A 583 -3.11 23.49 17.33
N GLU A 584 -2.47 22.34 17.22
CA GLU A 584 -3.10 21.01 17.23
C GLU A 584 -3.94 20.81 18.49
N SER A 585 -3.42 21.22 19.66
CA SER A 585 -4.18 21.14 20.91
C SER A 585 -5.49 21.93 20.88
N TYR A 586 -5.56 23.01 20.11
CA TYR A 586 -6.77 23.81 19.91
C TYR A 586 -7.70 23.20 18.85
N LEU A 587 -7.16 22.61 17.79
CA LEU A 587 -7.94 21.95 16.75
C LEU A 587 -8.70 20.74 17.31
N VAL A 588 -8.06 19.94 18.15
CA VAL A 588 -8.69 18.80 18.84
C VAL A 588 -9.83 19.27 19.74
N ARG A 589 -9.63 20.36 20.50
CA ARG A 589 -10.68 20.97 21.34
C ARG A 589 -11.86 21.45 20.51
N VAL A 590 -11.60 22.04 19.34
CA VAL A 590 -12.63 22.49 18.40
C VAL A 590 -13.41 21.30 17.87
N TRP A 591 -12.74 20.23 17.40
CA TRP A 591 -13.41 19.01 16.94
C TRP A 591 -14.42 18.52 17.97
N PHE A 592 -13.97 18.29 19.21
CA PHE A 592 -14.84 17.76 20.26
C PHE A 592 -15.93 18.72 20.75
N ALA A 593 -15.80 20.02 20.46
CA ALA A 593 -16.88 20.97 20.71
C ALA A 593 -18.05 20.81 19.72
N PHE A 594 -17.78 20.33 18.50
CA PHE A 594 -18.79 20.02 17.48
C PHE A 594 -19.24 18.55 17.52
N VAL A 595 -18.31 17.64 17.76
CA VAL A 595 -18.48 16.19 17.76
C VAL A 595 -18.10 15.63 19.13
N PRO A 596 -19.05 15.46 20.08
CA PRO A 596 -18.72 15.01 21.43
C PRO A 596 -18.03 13.63 21.44
N PRO A 597 -17.20 13.33 22.44
CA PRO A 597 -16.58 12.01 22.60
C PRO A 597 -17.60 10.88 22.53
N GLY A 598 -17.26 9.80 21.81
CA GLY A 598 -18.17 8.68 21.56
C GLY A 598 -19.14 8.89 20.38
N CYS A 599 -19.02 10.01 19.67
CA CYS A 599 -19.73 10.24 18.40
C CYS A 599 -18.76 10.17 17.21
N TYR A 600 -19.23 9.69 16.05
CA TYR A 600 -18.54 9.93 14.78
C TYR A 600 -18.92 11.33 14.26
N GLY A 601 -17.99 12.00 13.57
CA GLY A 601 -18.14 13.36 13.04
C GLY A 601 -18.39 13.42 11.53
N PRO A 602 -18.55 14.63 10.96
CA PRO A 602 -18.63 14.79 9.52
C PRO A 602 -17.27 14.52 8.86
N ASN A 603 -17.28 14.02 7.62
CA ASN A 603 -16.07 13.94 6.82
C ASN A 603 -15.60 15.35 6.42
N ILE A 604 -14.32 15.65 6.61
CA ILE A 604 -13.69 16.89 6.15
C ILE A 604 -12.62 16.49 5.15
N GLU A 605 -12.82 16.81 3.88
CA GLU A 605 -11.85 16.52 2.83
C GLU A 605 -10.77 17.61 2.78
N LEU A 606 -9.56 17.23 2.39
CA LEU A 606 -8.42 18.14 2.26
C LEU A 606 -8.73 19.34 1.34
N GLU A 607 -9.46 19.11 0.24
CA GLU A 607 -9.87 20.17 -0.69
C GLU A 607 -10.79 21.21 -0.03
N ASP A 608 -11.70 20.80 0.86
CA ASP A 608 -12.56 21.71 1.59
C ASP A 608 -11.76 22.57 2.55
N LEU A 609 -10.80 21.96 3.24
CA LEU A 609 -9.92 22.66 4.16
C LEU A 609 -9.04 23.67 3.43
N GLN A 610 -8.47 23.29 2.28
CA GLN A 610 -7.71 24.19 1.41
C GLN A 610 -8.56 25.38 0.94
N SER A 611 -9.80 25.10 0.50
CA SER A 611 -10.74 26.13 0.04
C SER A 611 -11.14 27.07 1.18
N ALA A 612 -11.48 26.53 2.35
CA ALA A 612 -11.86 27.30 3.53
C ALA A 612 -10.69 28.18 4.01
N LEU A 613 -9.48 27.62 4.13
CA LEU A 613 -8.31 28.38 4.54
C LEU A 613 -7.94 29.44 3.51
N GLY A 614 -7.96 29.11 2.22
CA GLY A 614 -7.71 30.06 1.13
C GLY A 614 -8.64 31.27 1.19
N GLN A 615 -9.94 31.05 1.39
CA GLN A 615 -10.93 32.12 1.55
C GLN A 615 -10.64 33.01 2.77
N GLN A 616 -10.27 32.42 3.92
CA GLN A 616 -9.93 33.21 5.11
C GLN A 616 -8.63 34.00 4.95
N LEU A 617 -7.63 33.45 4.27
CA LEU A 617 -6.37 34.14 3.98
C LEU A 617 -6.57 35.32 3.02
N GLU A 618 -7.40 35.15 1.98
CA GLU A 618 -7.78 36.26 1.10
C GLU A 618 -8.54 37.37 1.85
N ALA A 619 -9.46 36.98 2.73
CA ALA A 619 -10.21 37.92 3.56
C ALA A 619 -9.30 38.66 4.55
N LEU A 620 -8.32 37.97 5.17
CA LEU A 620 -7.30 38.57 6.00
C LEU A 620 -6.45 39.57 5.22
N ALA A 621 -5.97 39.20 4.02
CA ALA A 621 -5.18 40.07 3.16
C ALA A 621 -5.96 41.35 2.75
N SER A 622 -7.28 41.23 2.57
CA SER A 622 -8.18 42.38 2.37
C SER A 622 -8.31 43.24 3.63
N ALA A 623 -8.53 42.62 4.80
CA ALA A 623 -8.67 43.30 6.08
C ALA A 623 -7.39 44.04 6.49
N ALA A 624 -6.21 43.47 6.19
CA ALA A 624 -4.92 44.06 6.49
C ALA A 624 -4.71 45.43 5.81
N LYS A 625 -5.35 45.67 4.65
CA LYS A 625 -5.33 46.99 3.98
C LYS A 625 -6.04 48.08 4.80
N GLY A 626 -6.96 47.70 5.69
CA GLY A 626 -7.73 48.58 6.56
C GLY A 626 -7.13 48.76 7.96
N GLY A 627 -5.94 48.21 8.23
CA GLY A 627 -5.25 48.32 9.52
C GLY A 627 -5.78 47.37 10.61
N GLU A 628 -5.17 47.45 11.79
CA GLU A 628 -5.36 46.53 12.94
C GLU A 628 -6.82 46.41 13.41
N GLU A 629 -7.58 47.51 13.43
CA GLU A 629 -8.99 47.50 13.81
C GLU A 629 -9.84 46.65 12.84
N THR A 630 -9.49 46.66 11.55
CA THR A 630 -10.17 45.89 10.51
C THR A 630 -9.82 44.41 10.60
N ILE A 631 -8.56 44.08 10.93
CA ILE A 631 -8.12 42.70 11.20
C ILE A 631 -8.85 42.13 12.41
N ASN A 632 -8.87 42.86 13.54
CA ASN A 632 -9.57 42.43 14.75
C ASN A 632 -11.08 42.23 14.50
N ARG A 633 -11.70 43.11 13.70
CA ARG A 633 -13.10 42.97 13.30
C ARG A 633 -13.33 41.69 12.47
N PHE A 634 -12.45 41.41 11.51
CA PHE A 634 -12.51 40.20 10.69
C PHE A 634 -12.36 38.93 11.54
N LEU A 635 -11.33 38.86 12.37
CA LEU A 635 -11.03 37.68 13.18
C LEU A 635 -12.12 37.41 14.22
N LEU A 636 -12.56 38.45 14.94
CA LEU A 636 -13.36 38.27 16.15
C LEU A 636 -14.85 38.60 15.97
N GLU A 637 -15.24 39.39 14.98
CA GLU A 637 -16.63 39.87 14.87
C GLU A 637 -17.41 39.30 13.68
N GLN A 638 -16.71 38.70 12.71
CA GLN A 638 -17.29 38.05 11.53
C GLN A 638 -17.26 36.52 11.66
N GLY A 639 -18.15 35.83 10.93
CA GLY A 639 -18.20 34.37 10.89
C GLY A 639 -19.43 33.72 11.52
N SER A 640 -19.65 32.44 11.21
CA SER A 640 -20.80 31.67 11.69
C SER A 640 -20.72 31.35 13.19
N GLN A 641 -19.51 31.21 13.76
CA GLN A 641 -19.30 30.83 15.17
C GLN A 641 -18.38 31.80 15.92
N ARG A 642 -18.65 33.11 15.77
CA ARG A 642 -17.86 34.20 16.37
C ARG A 642 -17.62 34.09 17.89
N ALA A 643 -18.57 33.52 18.64
CA ALA A 643 -18.43 33.38 20.09
C ALA A 643 -17.33 32.38 20.46
N MET A 644 -17.22 31.28 19.72
CA MET A 644 -16.19 30.26 19.89
C MET A 644 -14.82 30.76 19.45
N VAL A 645 -14.76 31.41 18.28
CA VAL A 645 -13.51 32.03 17.78
C VAL A 645 -12.98 33.05 18.79
N ARG A 646 -13.84 33.89 19.39
CA ARG A 646 -13.41 34.87 20.42
C ARG A 646 -12.82 34.23 21.67
N VAL A 647 -13.43 33.15 22.15
CA VAL A 647 -12.97 32.44 23.35
C VAL A 647 -11.58 31.84 23.07
N LEU A 648 -11.47 31.09 21.97
CA LEU A 648 -10.24 30.38 21.67
C LEU A 648 -9.12 31.29 21.16
N ALA A 649 -9.41 32.37 20.42
CA ALA A 649 -8.38 33.29 19.99
C ALA A 649 -7.68 33.98 21.18
N ALA A 650 -8.44 34.33 22.23
CA ALA A 650 -7.86 34.94 23.43
C ALA A 650 -6.98 33.95 24.19
N GLU A 651 -7.42 32.70 24.35
CA GLU A 651 -6.64 31.63 24.98
C GLU A 651 -5.39 31.29 24.14
N LEU A 652 -5.58 31.09 22.83
CA LEU A 652 -4.50 30.73 21.90
C LEU A 652 -3.41 31.78 21.90
N ILE A 653 -3.74 33.07 21.78
CA ILE A 653 -2.72 34.14 21.78
C ILE A 653 -1.97 34.18 23.13
N GLN A 654 -2.67 33.97 24.24
CA GLN A 654 -2.03 33.95 25.57
C GLN A 654 -1.07 32.75 25.72
N ASP A 655 -1.47 31.57 25.25
CA ASP A 655 -0.64 30.37 25.28
C ASP A 655 0.52 30.49 24.28
N TRP A 656 0.28 31.06 23.10
CA TRP A 656 1.28 31.36 22.09
C TRP A 656 2.41 32.22 22.64
N ASP A 657 2.06 33.29 23.36
CA ASP A 657 3.02 34.22 23.96
C ASP A 657 3.77 33.65 25.18
N SER A 658 3.20 32.64 25.85
CA SER A 658 3.73 32.11 27.12
C SER A 658 4.50 30.80 26.98
N ILE A 659 4.17 29.98 25.98
CA ILE A 659 4.77 28.66 25.74
C ILE A 659 5.91 28.76 24.72
N LEU A 660 5.80 29.61 23.70
CA LEU A 660 6.73 29.62 22.58
C LEU A 660 7.89 30.62 22.76
N PRO A 661 9.12 30.27 22.32
CA PRO A 661 10.21 31.23 22.28
C PRO A 661 9.90 32.35 21.28
N ARG A 662 10.18 33.61 21.65
CA ARG A 662 9.97 34.76 20.74
C ARG A 662 10.93 34.70 19.55
N HIS A 663 10.43 34.22 18.41
CA HIS A 663 11.09 34.27 17.12
C HIS A 663 10.68 35.51 16.31
N LYS A 664 11.39 35.76 15.20
CA LYS A 664 11.26 36.99 14.38
C LYS A 664 9.84 37.24 13.85
N ASN A 665 9.02 36.21 13.69
CA ASN A 665 7.65 36.28 13.14
C ASN A 665 6.57 35.74 14.10
N SER A 666 6.89 35.54 15.39
CA SER A 666 6.01 34.86 16.36
C SER A 666 4.63 35.50 16.50
N GLU A 667 4.54 36.83 16.43
CA GLU A 667 3.27 37.59 16.51
C GLU A 667 2.42 37.40 15.23
N GLU A 668 3.05 37.39 14.06
CA GLU A 668 2.37 37.16 12.77
C GLU A 668 1.86 35.72 12.67
N ASN A 669 2.65 34.76 13.17
CA ASN A 669 2.29 33.35 13.24
C ASN A 669 1.12 33.10 14.22
N GLY A 670 1.06 33.82 15.33
CA GLY A 670 -0.09 33.75 16.24
C GLY A 670 -1.39 34.24 15.59
N VAL A 671 -1.33 35.30 14.79
CA VAL A 671 -2.49 35.77 13.99
C VAL A 671 -2.88 34.72 12.93
N LEU A 672 -1.91 34.12 12.26
CA LEU A 672 -2.14 33.04 11.29
C LEU A 672 -2.82 31.83 11.96
N ALA A 673 -2.37 31.43 13.16
CA ALA A 673 -2.97 30.34 13.93
C ALA A 673 -4.45 30.61 14.27
N VAL A 674 -4.81 31.85 14.62
CA VAL A 674 -6.21 32.26 14.83
C VAL A 674 -7.03 32.17 13.53
N VAL A 675 -6.44 32.50 12.38
CA VAL A 675 -7.10 32.41 11.06
C VAL A 675 -7.39 30.95 10.69
N ILE A 676 -6.42 30.07 10.91
CA ILE A 676 -6.59 28.62 10.70
C ILE A 676 -7.70 28.08 11.59
N LEU A 677 -7.67 28.42 12.87
CA LEU A 677 -8.69 28.01 13.83
C LEU A 677 -10.08 28.49 13.40
N LYS A 678 -10.19 29.74 12.93
CA LYS A 678 -11.43 30.30 12.39
C LYS A 678 -11.92 29.53 11.16
N ALA A 679 -11.03 29.18 10.22
CA ALA A 679 -11.38 28.41 9.03
C ALA A 679 -11.97 27.04 9.39
N VAL A 680 -11.29 26.32 10.29
CA VAL A 680 -11.72 25.00 10.77
C VAL A 680 -13.06 25.06 11.50
N ILE A 681 -13.25 26.05 12.39
CA ILE A 681 -14.51 26.24 13.11
C ILE A 681 -15.68 26.48 12.15
N GLU A 682 -15.49 27.30 11.12
CA GLU A 682 -16.54 27.60 10.14
C GLU A 682 -16.84 26.42 9.23
N LEU A 683 -15.82 25.67 8.83
CA LEU A 683 -15.96 24.45 8.05
C LEU A 683 -16.72 23.37 8.83
N LEU A 684 -16.36 23.13 10.09
CA LEU A 684 -17.06 22.19 10.97
C LEU A 684 -18.51 22.60 11.22
N ASP A 685 -18.78 23.88 11.42
CA ASP A 685 -20.14 24.38 11.58
C ASP A 685 -20.98 24.14 10.32
N ALA A 686 -20.42 24.35 9.12
CA ALA A 686 -21.11 24.06 7.87
C ALA A 686 -21.38 22.56 7.72
N ARG A 687 -20.35 21.72 7.84
CA ARG A 687 -20.45 20.27 7.66
C ARG A 687 -21.36 19.59 8.69
N CYS A 688 -21.31 20.02 9.96
CA CYS A 688 -22.20 19.49 10.99
C CYS A 688 -23.68 19.86 10.77
N ARG A 689 -23.98 20.89 9.97
CA ARG A 689 -25.35 21.37 9.66
C ARG A 689 -25.91 20.84 8.35
N GLU A 690 -25.10 20.22 7.49
CA GLU A 690 -25.51 19.61 6.21
C GLU A 690 -26.26 18.27 6.39
N LYS A 691 -26.38 17.78 7.64
CA LYS A 691 -27.00 16.51 8.03
C LYS A 691 -28.51 16.44 7.79
#